data_AF-A0A812RBE2-F1
#
_entry.id   AF-A0A812RBE2-F1
#
_cell.length_a   1.000
_cell.length_b   1.000
_cell.length_c   1.000
_cell.angle_alpha   90.00
_cell.angle_beta   90.00
_cell.angle_gamma   90.00
#
_symmetry.space_group_name_H-M   'P 1'
#
loop_
_entity.id
_entity.type
_entity.pdbx_description
1 polymer ?
#
loop_
_entity_poly.entity_id
_entity_poly.type
_entity_poly.pdbx_seq_one_letter_code
_entity_poly.pdbx_strand_id
1 'polypeptide(L)'
;MAGQNQGVPRCTCFLFIAAITCHSLVLFGNISTALMLKDLGSSAGGWGSVAFSVTHALDTELNPAMAQVTKWLTATIQATTALQQGMDTALSVTGSTVDSTLQNYDGKADPAHFKAKALPAIEVVAGKSMEKVKPLVHDVLNELRPALSQVGEWLGSFSAKIQDTLEEFGTVADRAQKLFDQVMQQMASSGGMYKEMVFDTYHIFDPYDDGIDVKELQQAANQYGITSLQGQKAVTLMKKYNTDNKGGIDIHEYEGLVTDPSLPGLMTTILRTYSNRLASVGSELKVVKLRAEVATAVVDYLTLVASKNLTKVGWVTGRLVSGELPLEFTADVFYELYKAKTDSNNMSPIDVGSLIINYTLHENPTQVIAAVDLIADPAFFAGEGFDITIADETVSQVVSWIEMSDWGKAALLKLAKVKPSNGQTFAEAYDEEVKAREVKYSTANGLSSPEASGYHTQAAATLRNVLLGGPAASSGSNDPEAAQASGSAQPAKPQTLKFAAELSVNVSQSVKDFNEQCYQYSGSSSNPLDSTCNSINGMIKKTQSFLTLMNNYAGPGGPEFIEKQADDFINGSLQDMVLLSGELIDEGIASVQCSAGNAEACKLIRDTDYTMHLSGATTFLTDTMKDLQSSLPQVIKALTTAKKEVSLISGVINSISQMLGLKAPPLMDQMGMIYKIVWIAYFVFFFLFSATMLFYGFWANGWFGGPQADLPESEYQPPQTFVERIRTCCGSCLACCRSCTSGHLCFWSMLLLAQVIVLLMFIISLVICLITGIQAFFGAGCSKIYLIGDAEVCSAVLGIFKVFLKTFGFEEPIEDTCFQKNLLTCKIIRDSVFHTAIFVIIGALLASVFSFQMLLDSAIKHERARCARVWEEEGLDKKSRLVQPRADFTNHEADFPRSNGSPV
;
A
#
# COMPACT_ATOMS: atom_id res chain seq x y z
N MET A 1 74.25 28.96 -34.34
CA MET A 1 73.78 28.13 -33.21
C MET A 1 72.57 27.25 -33.56
N ALA A 2 72.23 27.02 -34.84
CA ALA A 2 71.07 26.25 -35.28
C ALA A 2 71.23 24.71 -35.21
N GLY A 3 72.25 24.21 -34.52
CA GLY A 3 72.54 22.77 -34.40
C GLY A 3 72.40 22.21 -32.98
N GLN A 4 72.00 23.03 -31.99
CA GLN A 4 71.94 22.57 -30.59
C GLN A 4 70.52 22.18 -30.17
N ASN A 5 70.36 20.86 -30.14
CA ASN A 5 69.42 20.06 -29.36
C ASN A 5 67.96 20.09 -29.81
N GLN A 6 67.66 19.28 -30.82
CA GLN A 6 66.36 18.59 -30.96
C GLN A 6 66.13 17.69 -29.74
N GLY A 7 65.88 18.31 -28.59
CA GLY A 7 65.58 17.62 -27.36
C GLY A 7 64.13 17.16 -27.38
N VAL A 8 63.89 15.89 -27.06
CA VAL A 8 62.53 15.41 -26.75
C VAL A 8 61.91 16.35 -25.71
N PRO A 9 60.66 16.82 -25.91
CA PRO A 9 59.98 17.69 -24.96
C PRO A 9 59.60 16.92 -23.68
N ARG A 10 60.59 16.58 -22.83
CA ARG A 10 60.44 15.72 -21.65
C ARG A 10 59.36 16.23 -20.69
N CYS A 11 59.28 17.55 -20.49
CA CYS A 11 58.25 18.19 -19.67
C CYS A 11 56.85 17.92 -20.23
N THR A 12 56.59 18.18 -21.52
CA THR A 12 55.28 17.91 -22.15
C THR A 12 54.95 16.44 -22.16
N CYS A 13 55.93 15.56 -22.40
CA CYS A 13 55.72 14.11 -22.35
C CYS A 13 55.29 13.68 -20.95
N PHE A 14 55.96 14.19 -19.91
CA PHE A 14 55.59 13.94 -18.52
C PHE A 14 54.19 14.48 -18.20
N LEU A 15 53.90 15.72 -18.56
CA LEU A 15 52.58 16.34 -18.34
C LEU A 15 51.47 15.59 -19.06
N PHE A 16 51.70 15.12 -20.28
CA PHE A 16 50.78 14.27 -21.02
C PHE A 16 50.53 12.95 -20.28
N ILE A 17 51.58 12.22 -19.89
CA ILE A 17 51.45 10.95 -19.17
C ILE A 17 50.71 11.16 -17.84
N ALA A 18 51.05 12.22 -17.10
CA ALA A 18 50.39 12.57 -15.84
C ALA A 18 48.90 12.90 -16.06
N ALA A 19 48.58 13.74 -17.04
CA ALA A 19 47.20 14.08 -17.38
C ALA A 19 46.38 12.84 -17.78
N ILE A 20 46.90 12.00 -18.68
CA ILE A 20 46.22 10.77 -19.11
C ILE A 20 46.04 9.79 -17.95
N THR A 21 47.03 9.65 -17.08
CA THR A 21 46.93 8.81 -15.88
C THR A 21 45.80 9.31 -14.97
N CYS A 22 45.75 10.61 -14.70
CA CYS A 22 44.70 11.22 -13.89
C CYS A 22 43.30 11.07 -14.53
N HIS A 23 43.17 11.28 -15.85
CA HIS A 23 41.92 11.00 -16.56
C HIS A 23 41.53 9.52 -16.54
N SER A 24 42.51 8.61 -16.55
CA SER A 24 42.27 7.16 -16.42
C SER A 24 41.74 6.81 -15.03
N LEU A 25 42.22 7.48 -13.97
CA LEU A 25 41.67 7.34 -12.61
C LEU A 25 40.20 7.81 -12.55
N VAL A 26 39.89 8.94 -13.19
CA VAL A 26 38.50 9.44 -13.30
C VAL A 26 37.63 8.43 -14.04
N LEU A 27 38.09 7.90 -15.18
CA LEU A 27 37.37 6.88 -15.93
C LEU A 27 37.15 5.61 -15.09
N PHE A 28 38.20 5.11 -14.43
CA PHE A 28 38.13 3.91 -13.60
C PHE A 28 37.12 4.07 -12.47
N GLY A 29 37.16 5.20 -11.75
CA GLY A 29 36.17 5.52 -10.72
C GLY A 29 34.75 5.51 -11.28
N ASN A 30 34.49 6.24 -12.37
CA ASN A 30 33.14 6.29 -12.95
C ASN A 30 32.65 4.94 -13.52
N ILE A 31 33.54 4.09 -14.07
CA ILE A 31 33.19 2.71 -14.45
C ILE A 31 32.82 1.89 -13.22
N SER A 32 33.52 2.08 -12.09
CA SER A 32 33.17 1.44 -10.82
C SER A 32 31.79 1.90 -10.32
N THR A 33 31.42 3.18 -10.46
CA THR A 33 30.04 3.65 -10.20
C THR A 33 29.01 2.92 -11.07
N ALA A 34 29.30 2.73 -12.37
CA ALA A 34 28.39 2.02 -13.27
C ALA A 34 28.18 0.55 -12.85
N LEU A 35 29.23 -0.12 -12.39
CA LEU A 35 29.13 -1.48 -11.84
C LEU A 35 28.33 -1.48 -10.52
N MET A 36 28.56 -0.50 -9.64
CA MET A 36 27.78 -0.33 -8.41
C MET A 36 26.27 -0.18 -8.72
N LEU A 37 25.89 0.57 -9.76
CA LEU A 37 24.47 0.69 -10.16
C LEU A 37 23.88 -0.69 -10.54
N LYS A 38 24.63 -1.51 -11.27
CA LYS A 38 24.20 -2.88 -11.59
C LYS A 38 24.04 -3.76 -10.34
N ASP A 39 24.97 -3.65 -9.39
CA ASP A 39 24.90 -4.39 -8.12
C ASP A 39 23.73 -3.92 -7.26
N LEU A 40 23.44 -2.60 -7.25
CA LEU A 40 22.25 -2.02 -6.64
C LEU A 40 20.96 -2.55 -7.28
N GLY A 41 20.93 -2.66 -8.61
CA GLY A 41 19.82 -3.28 -9.33
C GLY A 41 19.62 -4.75 -8.92
N SER A 42 20.71 -5.50 -8.76
CA SER A 42 20.64 -6.90 -8.29
C SER A 42 20.14 -7.01 -6.85
N SER A 43 20.60 -6.12 -5.96
CA SER A 43 20.09 -6.01 -4.58
C SER A 43 18.60 -5.67 -4.54
N ALA A 44 18.15 -4.69 -5.34
CA ALA A 44 16.74 -4.36 -5.48
C ALA A 44 15.92 -5.56 -5.94
N GLY A 45 16.43 -6.31 -6.93
CA GLY A 45 15.85 -7.57 -7.38
C GLY A 45 15.72 -8.60 -6.25
N GLY A 46 16.75 -8.70 -5.40
CA GLY A 46 16.74 -9.53 -4.20
C GLY A 46 15.67 -9.14 -3.19
N TRP A 47 15.57 -7.85 -2.85
CA TRP A 47 14.54 -7.34 -1.94
C TRP A 47 13.13 -7.54 -2.52
N GLY A 48 12.95 -7.36 -3.83
CA GLY A 48 11.70 -7.67 -4.52
C GLY A 48 11.32 -9.15 -4.42
N SER A 49 12.28 -10.06 -4.47
CA SER A 49 12.04 -11.50 -4.30
C SER A 49 11.62 -11.85 -2.87
N VAL A 50 12.30 -11.29 -1.85
CA VAL A 50 11.92 -11.51 -0.43
C VAL A 50 10.52 -10.99 -0.17
N ALA A 51 10.24 -9.78 -0.65
CA ALA A 51 8.94 -9.15 -0.51
C ALA A 51 7.84 -9.95 -1.24
N PHE A 52 8.12 -10.54 -2.40
CA PHE A 52 7.20 -11.46 -3.09
C PHE A 52 6.92 -12.73 -2.27
N SER A 53 7.94 -13.36 -1.67
CA SER A 53 7.74 -14.54 -0.80
C SER A 53 6.91 -14.19 0.45
N VAL A 54 7.13 -13.02 1.06
CA VAL A 54 6.32 -12.54 2.19
C VAL A 54 4.87 -12.30 1.77
N THR A 55 4.65 -11.57 0.68
CA THR A 55 3.31 -11.36 0.10
C THR A 55 2.62 -12.69 -0.18
N HIS A 56 3.34 -13.65 -0.76
CA HIS A 56 2.80 -14.98 -1.05
C HIS A 56 2.35 -15.67 0.24
N ALA A 57 3.20 -15.75 1.26
CA ALA A 57 2.85 -16.36 2.54
C ALA A 57 1.65 -15.67 3.23
N LEU A 58 1.58 -14.34 3.20
CA LEU A 58 0.43 -13.60 3.73
C LEU A 58 -0.87 -13.96 2.98
N ASP A 59 -0.81 -14.08 1.65
CA ASP A 59 -1.99 -14.34 0.81
C ASP A 59 -2.43 -15.81 0.78
N THR A 60 -1.48 -16.76 0.74
CA THR A 60 -1.78 -18.19 0.55
C THR A 60 -1.84 -18.99 1.83
N GLU A 61 -1.32 -18.46 2.94
CA GLU A 61 -1.25 -19.19 4.21
C GLU A 61 -2.00 -18.47 5.33
N LEU A 62 -1.60 -17.24 5.66
CA LEU A 62 -2.19 -16.49 6.76
C LEU A 62 -3.67 -16.16 6.49
N ASN A 63 -3.98 -15.63 5.30
CA ASN A 63 -5.34 -15.27 4.92
C ASN A 63 -6.31 -16.46 4.97
N PRO A 64 -6.00 -17.65 4.39
CA PRO A 64 -6.81 -18.84 4.54
C PRO A 64 -6.94 -19.32 5.98
N ALA A 65 -5.88 -19.25 6.79
CA ALA A 65 -5.93 -19.64 8.20
C ALA A 65 -6.87 -18.73 9.01
N MET A 66 -6.80 -17.41 8.80
CA MET A 66 -7.75 -16.44 9.38
C MET A 66 -9.19 -16.72 8.94
N ALA A 67 -9.43 -16.98 7.65
CA ALA A 67 -10.75 -17.32 7.15
C ALA A 67 -11.29 -18.62 7.75
N GLN A 68 -10.43 -19.62 7.94
CA GLN A 68 -10.80 -20.90 8.56
C GLN A 68 -11.16 -20.72 10.04
N VAL A 69 -10.41 -19.91 10.79
CA VAL A 69 -10.76 -19.57 12.18
C VAL A 69 -12.07 -18.81 12.24
N THR A 70 -12.29 -17.79 11.39
CA THR A 70 -13.59 -17.10 11.29
C THR A 70 -14.73 -18.08 11.06
N LYS A 71 -14.54 -19.06 10.15
CA LYS A 71 -15.54 -20.09 9.86
C LYS A 71 -15.87 -20.93 11.10
N TRP A 72 -14.85 -21.42 11.82
CA TRP A 72 -15.07 -22.20 13.04
C TRP A 72 -15.77 -21.40 14.14
N LEU A 73 -15.34 -20.14 14.38
CA LEU A 73 -15.98 -19.28 15.37
C LEU A 73 -17.44 -18.98 15.02
N THR A 74 -17.74 -18.80 13.73
CA THR A 74 -19.11 -18.60 13.25
C THR A 74 -19.97 -19.85 13.45
N ALA A 75 -19.42 -21.03 13.16
CA ALA A 75 -20.07 -22.31 13.45
C ALA A 75 -20.30 -22.51 14.95
N THR A 76 -19.36 -22.07 15.80
CA THR A 76 -19.53 -22.06 17.26
C THR A 76 -20.69 -21.19 17.70
N ILE A 77 -20.86 -19.98 17.13
CA ILE A 77 -22.01 -19.12 17.43
C ILE A 77 -23.31 -19.86 17.09
N GLN A 78 -23.40 -20.48 15.91
CA GLN A 78 -24.57 -21.24 15.49
C GLN A 78 -24.86 -22.42 16.43
N ALA A 79 -23.83 -23.20 16.78
CA ALA A 79 -23.95 -24.32 17.72
C ALA A 79 -24.38 -23.84 19.11
N THR A 80 -23.89 -22.68 19.55
CA THR A 80 -24.26 -22.07 20.84
C THR A 80 -25.72 -21.65 20.85
N THR A 81 -26.21 -21.01 19.78
CA THR A 81 -27.62 -20.67 19.63
C THR A 81 -28.51 -21.91 19.63
N ALA A 82 -28.09 -22.98 18.94
CA ALA A 82 -28.81 -24.25 18.95
C ALA A 82 -28.84 -24.90 20.35
N LEU A 83 -27.71 -24.88 21.07
CA LEU A 83 -27.61 -25.35 22.45
C LEU A 83 -28.56 -24.58 23.38
N GLN A 84 -28.60 -23.25 23.26
CA GLN A 84 -29.50 -22.40 24.03
C GLN A 84 -30.98 -22.74 23.77
N GLN A 85 -31.38 -22.91 22.51
CA GLN A 85 -32.74 -23.34 22.16
C GLN A 85 -33.07 -24.74 22.67
N GLY A 86 -32.09 -25.66 22.62
CA GLY A 86 -32.21 -27.00 23.19
C GLY A 86 -32.43 -26.97 24.70
N MET A 87 -31.70 -26.09 25.40
CA MET A 87 -31.86 -25.85 26.84
C MET A 87 -33.21 -25.23 27.18
N ASP A 88 -33.63 -24.19 26.47
CA ASP A 88 -34.94 -23.57 26.66
C ASP A 88 -36.07 -24.60 26.49
N THR A 89 -35.95 -25.48 25.49
CA THR A 89 -36.90 -26.59 25.27
C THR A 89 -36.87 -27.59 26.43
N ALA A 90 -35.69 -27.98 26.91
CA ALA A 90 -35.53 -28.92 28.01
C ALA A 90 -36.16 -28.40 29.31
N LEU A 91 -35.91 -27.13 29.63
CA LEU A 91 -36.49 -26.46 30.80
C LEU A 91 -38.00 -26.28 30.66
N SER A 92 -38.50 -25.92 29.48
CA SER A 92 -39.93 -25.75 29.20
C SER A 92 -40.70 -27.06 29.36
N VAL A 93 -40.20 -28.17 28.79
CA VAL A 93 -40.83 -29.50 28.91
C VAL A 93 -40.79 -30.01 30.35
N THR A 94 -39.68 -29.79 31.06
CA THR A 94 -39.52 -30.21 32.47
C THR A 94 -40.46 -29.42 33.37
N GLY A 95 -40.49 -28.08 33.24
CA GLY A 95 -41.40 -27.23 34.00
C GLY A 95 -42.87 -27.53 33.71
N SER A 96 -43.23 -27.79 32.46
CA SER A 96 -44.59 -28.22 32.11
C SER A 96 -44.98 -29.54 32.77
N THR A 97 -44.02 -30.45 32.95
CA THR A 97 -44.24 -31.72 33.65
C THR A 97 -44.40 -31.50 35.15
N VAL A 98 -43.62 -30.59 35.75
CA VAL A 98 -43.79 -30.18 37.16
C VAL A 98 -45.19 -29.62 37.39
N ASP A 99 -45.61 -28.66 36.58
CA ASP A 99 -46.92 -28.01 36.72
C ASP A 99 -48.08 -28.99 36.43
N SER A 100 -47.97 -29.86 35.43
CA SER A 100 -48.96 -30.90 35.17
C SER A 100 -49.04 -31.91 36.33
N THR A 101 -47.92 -32.22 36.96
CA THR A 101 -47.90 -33.09 38.14
C THR A 101 -48.61 -32.40 39.31
N LEU A 102 -48.28 -31.13 39.59
CA LEU A 102 -48.93 -30.34 40.64
C LEU A 102 -50.44 -30.20 40.46
N GLN A 103 -50.93 -30.07 39.22
CA GLN A 103 -52.38 -30.05 38.94
C GLN A 103 -53.11 -31.34 39.36
N ASN A 104 -52.39 -32.47 39.45
CA ASN A 104 -52.95 -33.74 39.92
C ASN A 104 -52.94 -33.88 41.45
N TYR A 105 -52.39 -32.91 42.18
CA TYR A 105 -52.41 -32.91 43.64
C TYR A 105 -53.75 -32.34 44.16
N ASP A 106 -54.54 -33.18 44.81
CA ASP A 106 -55.89 -32.84 45.28
C ASP A 106 -55.93 -32.12 46.65
N GLY A 107 -54.75 -31.84 47.21
CA GLY A 107 -54.60 -31.23 48.54
C GLY A 107 -54.82 -32.19 49.71
N LYS A 108 -55.20 -33.46 49.47
CA LYS A 108 -55.49 -34.46 50.51
C LYS A 108 -54.42 -35.54 50.64
N ALA A 109 -53.71 -35.83 49.55
CA ALA A 109 -52.60 -36.77 49.60
C ALA A 109 -51.48 -36.28 50.54
N ASP A 110 -50.77 -37.21 51.18
CA ASP A 110 -49.57 -36.89 51.96
C ASP A 110 -48.49 -36.26 51.06
N PRO A 111 -48.00 -35.04 51.36
CA PRO A 111 -47.00 -34.34 50.56
C PRO A 111 -45.75 -35.17 50.25
N ALA A 112 -45.22 -35.87 51.25
CA ALA A 112 -44.01 -36.67 51.10
C ALA A 112 -44.25 -37.85 50.15
N HIS A 113 -45.38 -38.55 50.30
CA HIS A 113 -45.78 -39.61 49.38
C HIS A 113 -46.01 -39.10 47.95
N PHE A 114 -46.65 -37.94 47.79
CA PHE A 114 -46.88 -37.33 46.48
C PHE A 114 -45.56 -36.97 45.79
N LYS A 115 -44.65 -36.25 46.49
CA LYS A 115 -43.32 -35.90 45.96
C LYS A 115 -42.51 -37.13 45.58
N ALA A 116 -42.48 -38.16 46.43
CA ALA A 116 -41.77 -39.41 46.16
C ALA A 116 -42.28 -40.13 44.89
N LYS A 117 -43.55 -39.92 44.52
CA LYS A 117 -44.14 -40.45 43.28
C LYS A 117 -43.91 -39.53 42.07
N ALA A 118 -43.93 -38.22 42.28
CA ALA A 118 -43.77 -37.20 41.24
C ALA A 118 -42.33 -37.11 40.72
N LEU A 119 -41.35 -37.11 41.63
CA LEU A 119 -39.96 -36.82 41.31
C LEU A 119 -39.34 -37.81 40.30
N PRO A 120 -39.54 -39.15 40.40
CA PRO A 120 -39.02 -40.09 39.40
C PRO A 120 -39.59 -39.87 37.99
N ALA A 121 -40.84 -39.40 37.88
CA ALA A 121 -41.44 -39.10 36.58
C ALA A 121 -40.81 -37.86 35.94
N ILE A 122 -40.56 -36.82 36.75
CA ILE A 122 -39.87 -35.60 36.31
C ILE A 122 -38.42 -35.92 35.95
N GLU A 123 -37.72 -36.73 36.75
CA GLU A 123 -36.35 -37.18 36.46
C GLU A 123 -36.26 -37.89 35.10
N VAL A 124 -37.22 -38.76 34.77
CA VAL A 124 -37.28 -39.41 33.45
C VAL A 124 -37.47 -38.39 32.32
N VAL A 125 -38.29 -37.36 32.50
CA VAL A 125 -38.52 -36.31 31.50
C VAL A 125 -37.32 -35.39 31.35
N ALA A 126 -36.75 -34.93 32.47
CA ALA A 126 -35.54 -34.11 32.50
C ALA A 126 -34.36 -34.87 31.87
N GLY A 127 -34.17 -36.15 32.21
CA GLY A 127 -33.13 -37.00 31.63
C GLY A 127 -33.27 -37.16 30.12
N LYS A 128 -34.48 -37.42 29.62
CA LYS A 128 -34.75 -37.51 28.17
C LYS A 128 -34.52 -36.18 27.45
N SER A 129 -34.81 -35.05 28.10
CA SER A 129 -34.55 -33.73 27.55
C SER A 129 -33.06 -33.43 27.50
N MET A 130 -32.32 -33.74 28.58
CA MET A 130 -30.88 -33.56 28.66
C MET A 130 -30.10 -34.46 27.69
N GLU A 131 -30.59 -35.67 27.40
CA GLU A 131 -30.04 -36.53 26.34
C GLU A 131 -30.08 -35.87 24.95
N LYS A 132 -31.00 -34.91 24.71
CA LYS A 132 -31.03 -34.11 23.47
C LYS A 132 -30.10 -32.89 23.51
N VAL A 133 -29.84 -32.36 24.71
CA VAL A 133 -28.93 -31.22 24.92
C VAL A 133 -27.47 -31.66 24.81
N LYS A 134 -27.14 -32.84 25.34
CA LYS A 134 -25.79 -33.42 25.33
C LYS A 134 -25.07 -33.36 23.96
N PRO A 135 -25.67 -33.79 22.83
CA PRO A 135 -25.02 -33.68 21.53
C PRO A 135 -24.78 -32.23 21.11
N LEU A 136 -25.65 -31.28 21.48
CA LEU A 136 -25.45 -29.86 21.14
C LEU A 136 -24.26 -29.25 21.89
N VAL A 137 -24.02 -29.65 23.15
CA VAL A 137 -22.82 -29.27 23.90
C VAL A 137 -21.57 -29.81 23.20
N HIS A 138 -21.62 -31.06 22.72
CA HIS A 138 -20.51 -31.65 21.97
C HIS A 138 -20.29 -30.94 20.63
N ASP A 139 -21.34 -30.52 19.93
CA ASP A 139 -21.25 -29.76 18.69
C ASP A 139 -20.55 -28.41 18.91
N VAL A 140 -20.88 -27.69 20.00
CA VAL A 140 -20.17 -26.45 20.39
C VAL A 140 -18.68 -26.71 20.58
N LEU A 141 -18.30 -27.75 21.33
CA LEU A 141 -16.90 -28.09 21.57
C LEU A 141 -16.18 -28.51 20.29
N ASN A 142 -16.83 -29.30 19.44
CA ASN A 142 -16.26 -29.79 18.18
C ASN A 142 -15.92 -28.65 17.22
N GLU A 143 -16.75 -27.61 17.17
CA GLU A 143 -16.51 -26.41 16.35
C GLU A 143 -15.51 -25.44 17.00
N LEU A 144 -15.57 -25.26 18.33
CA LEU A 144 -14.74 -24.30 19.05
C LEU A 144 -13.29 -24.77 19.22
N ARG A 145 -13.07 -26.06 19.48
CA ARG A 145 -11.74 -26.65 19.74
C ARG A 145 -10.70 -26.36 18.64
N PRO A 146 -10.98 -26.59 17.34
CA PRO A 146 -9.98 -26.30 16.30
C PRO A 146 -9.65 -24.81 16.22
N ALA A 147 -10.63 -23.92 16.45
CA ALA A 147 -10.39 -22.49 16.51
C ALA A 147 -9.46 -22.12 17.67
N LEU A 148 -9.74 -22.61 18.89
CA LEU A 148 -8.92 -22.33 20.06
C LEU A 148 -7.50 -22.89 19.91
N SER A 149 -7.35 -24.09 19.33
CA SER A 149 -6.03 -24.67 19.08
C SER A 149 -5.22 -23.80 18.12
N GLN A 150 -5.82 -23.38 17.00
CA GLN A 150 -5.14 -22.53 16.03
C GLN A 150 -4.78 -21.16 16.61
N VAL A 151 -5.67 -20.57 17.40
CA VAL A 151 -5.42 -19.30 18.09
C VAL A 151 -4.36 -19.45 19.19
N GLY A 152 -4.31 -20.59 19.88
CA GLY A 152 -3.27 -20.92 20.84
C GLY A 152 -1.88 -21.00 20.20
N GLU A 153 -1.79 -21.60 19.01
CA GLU A 153 -0.56 -21.59 18.21
C GLU A 153 -0.16 -20.16 17.81
N TRP A 154 -1.13 -19.32 17.42
CA TRP A 154 -0.88 -17.91 17.11
C TRP A 154 -0.46 -17.12 18.35
N LEU A 155 -1.02 -17.38 19.53
CA LEU A 155 -0.59 -16.75 20.79
C LEU A 155 0.88 -17.09 21.10
N GLY A 156 1.28 -18.34 20.84
CA GLY A 156 2.67 -18.77 21.00
C GLY A 156 3.63 -18.14 19.98
N SER A 157 3.19 -18.00 18.72
CA SER A 157 4.02 -17.45 17.65
C SER A 157 4.05 -15.92 17.62
N PHE A 158 2.93 -15.22 17.81
CA PHE A 158 2.82 -13.76 17.90
C PHE A 158 3.31 -13.19 19.24
N SER A 159 4.42 -13.72 19.73
CA SER A 159 5.13 -13.17 20.89
C SER A 159 5.51 -11.70 20.67
N ALA A 160 5.70 -10.95 21.76
CA ALA A 160 6.16 -9.56 21.71
C ALA A 160 7.43 -9.39 20.85
N LYS A 161 8.32 -10.38 20.85
CA LYS A 161 9.54 -10.36 20.03
C LYS A 161 9.27 -10.32 18.52
N ILE A 162 8.26 -11.05 18.04
CA ILE A 162 7.87 -11.02 16.62
C ILE A 162 7.23 -9.69 16.28
N GLN A 163 6.46 -9.11 17.18
CA GLN A 163 5.88 -7.78 17.01
C GLN A 163 6.99 -6.74 16.85
N ASP A 164 7.94 -6.67 17.79
CA ASP A 164 9.10 -5.76 17.73
C ASP A 164 9.87 -5.93 16.40
N THR A 165 10.03 -7.18 15.95
CA THR A 165 10.75 -7.49 14.69
C THR A 165 9.96 -7.04 13.46
N LEU A 166 8.64 -7.22 13.44
CA LEU A 166 7.77 -6.77 12.35
C LEU A 166 7.73 -5.23 12.29
N GLU A 167 7.69 -4.53 13.43
CA GLU A 167 7.78 -3.07 13.50
C GLU A 167 9.14 -2.56 12.98
N GLU A 168 10.24 -3.21 13.40
CA GLU A 168 11.59 -2.89 12.93
C GLU A 168 11.71 -3.13 11.42
N PHE A 169 11.21 -4.25 10.92
CA PHE A 169 11.18 -4.54 9.49
C PHE A 169 10.36 -3.52 8.71
N GLY A 170 9.18 -3.16 9.19
CA GLY A 170 8.37 -2.11 8.58
C GLY A 170 9.15 -0.80 8.48
N THR A 171 9.88 -0.44 9.53
CA THR A 171 10.75 0.74 9.57
C THR A 171 11.89 0.64 8.56
N VAL A 172 12.52 -0.55 8.41
CA VAL A 172 13.60 -0.73 7.45
C VAL A 172 13.08 -0.74 6.01
N ALA A 173 11.96 -1.40 5.74
CA ALA A 173 11.31 -1.40 4.44
C ALA A 173 10.98 0.03 4.00
N ASP A 174 10.41 0.85 4.89
CA ASP A 174 10.13 2.27 4.64
C ASP A 174 11.41 3.07 4.34
N ARG A 175 12.50 2.84 5.09
CA ARG A 175 13.80 3.50 4.81
C ARG A 175 14.41 3.06 3.48
N ALA A 176 14.38 1.76 3.17
CA ALA A 176 14.88 1.23 1.90
C ALA A 176 14.08 1.82 0.74
N GLN A 177 12.76 1.84 0.86
CA GLN A 177 11.85 2.41 -0.12
C GLN A 177 12.13 3.91 -0.34
N LYS A 178 12.33 4.70 0.73
CA LYS A 178 12.73 6.12 0.64
C LYS A 178 14.08 6.33 -0.04
N LEU A 179 15.06 5.45 0.22
CA LEU A 179 16.36 5.50 -0.45
C LEU A 179 16.23 5.23 -1.95
N PHE A 180 15.47 4.20 -2.33
CA PHE A 180 15.19 3.90 -3.73
C PHE A 180 14.48 5.06 -4.41
N ASP A 181 13.49 5.65 -3.75
CA ASP A 181 12.75 6.80 -4.29
C ASP A 181 13.63 8.03 -4.49
N GLN A 182 14.54 8.33 -3.57
CA GLN A 182 15.49 9.44 -3.74
C GLN A 182 16.40 9.21 -4.94
N VAL A 183 16.93 8.00 -5.10
CA VAL A 183 17.77 7.64 -6.24
C VAL A 183 16.96 7.75 -7.54
N MET A 184 15.75 7.22 -7.55
CA MET A 184 14.86 7.24 -8.71
C MET A 184 14.37 8.64 -9.10
N GLN A 185 14.05 9.49 -8.13
CA GLN A 185 13.61 10.87 -8.36
C GLN A 185 14.72 11.70 -9.01
N GLN A 186 15.99 11.43 -8.69
CA GLN A 186 17.14 12.07 -9.35
C GLN A 186 17.32 11.60 -10.81
N MET A 187 16.72 10.47 -11.18
CA MET A 187 16.92 9.82 -12.46
C MET A 187 15.73 9.93 -13.40
N ALA A 188 14.52 10.18 -12.88
CA ALA A 188 13.34 10.33 -13.71
C ALA A 188 13.37 11.65 -14.50
N SER A 189 13.29 11.55 -15.82
CA SER A 189 13.08 12.70 -16.69
C SER A 189 11.65 13.20 -16.51
N SER A 190 11.50 14.38 -15.90
CA SER A 190 10.20 15.03 -15.68
C SER A 190 9.46 15.22 -17.01
N GLY A 191 8.27 14.61 -17.16
CA GLY A 191 7.30 15.05 -18.17
C GLY A 191 6.52 13.96 -18.91
N GLY A 192 6.89 12.68 -18.83
CA GLY A 192 6.35 11.62 -19.69
C GLY A 192 4.85 11.31 -19.54
N MET A 193 4.19 11.71 -18.45
CA MET A 193 2.80 11.33 -18.13
C MET A 193 2.01 12.46 -17.45
N TYR A 194 2.42 13.73 -17.64
CA TYR A 194 1.83 14.85 -16.90
C TYR A 194 0.33 14.98 -17.17
N LYS A 195 -0.10 14.90 -18.43
CA LYS A 195 -1.51 15.09 -18.82
C LYS A 195 -2.41 13.96 -18.33
N GLU A 196 -1.93 12.73 -18.44
CA GLU A 196 -2.61 11.53 -17.97
C GLU A 196 -2.79 11.58 -16.45
N MET A 197 -1.74 11.96 -15.70
CA MET A 197 -1.84 12.14 -14.24
C MET A 197 -2.85 13.22 -13.86
N VAL A 198 -2.83 14.38 -14.54
CA VAL A 198 -3.79 15.47 -14.31
C VAL A 198 -5.21 14.97 -14.51
N PHE A 199 -5.48 14.33 -15.65
CA PHE A 199 -6.79 13.77 -15.97
C PHE A 199 -7.23 12.73 -14.93
N ASP A 200 -6.35 11.78 -14.60
CA ASP A 200 -6.67 10.70 -13.68
C ASP A 200 -6.87 11.18 -12.24
N THR A 201 -6.23 12.26 -11.79
CA THR A 201 -6.41 12.77 -10.42
C THR A 201 -7.46 13.86 -10.31
N TYR A 202 -7.78 14.56 -11.40
CA TYR A 202 -8.83 15.60 -11.40
C TYR A 202 -10.19 15.02 -11.02
N HIS A 203 -10.62 13.95 -11.68
CA HIS A 203 -11.94 13.35 -11.41
C HIS A 203 -12.08 12.78 -10.00
N ILE A 204 -10.98 12.45 -9.31
CA ILE A 204 -11.05 12.03 -7.90
C ILE A 204 -11.55 13.18 -7.00
N PHE A 205 -11.29 14.43 -7.38
CA PHE A 205 -11.77 15.62 -6.69
C PHE A 205 -13.09 16.15 -7.24
N ASP A 206 -13.34 15.99 -8.53
CA ASP A 206 -14.55 16.47 -9.20
C ASP A 206 -15.42 15.29 -9.65
N PRO A 207 -16.18 14.67 -8.73
CA PRO A 207 -17.04 13.54 -9.05
C PRO A 207 -18.29 13.92 -9.86
N TYR A 208 -18.69 15.19 -9.86
CA TYR A 208 -19.91 15.67 -10.50
C TYR A 208 -19.66 16.32 -11.87
N ASP A 209 -18.40 16.52 -12.25
CA ASP A 209 -17.97 17.15 -13.51
C ASP A 209 -18.46 18.61 -13.63
N ASP A 210 -18.55 19.32 -12.50
CA ASP A 210 -18.95 20.73 -12.41
C ASP A 210 -17.86 21.66 -11.82
N GLY A 211 -16.66 21.13 -11.61
CA GLY A 211 -15.49 21.84 -11.09
C GLY A 211 -15.31 21.65 -9.59
N ILE A 212 -14.06 21.51 -9.15
CA ILE A 212 -13.75 21.15 -7.76
C ILE A 212 -14.11 22.29 -6.81
N ASP A 213 -15.02 22.07 -5.87
CA ASP A 213 -15.37 23.03 -4.83
C ASP A 213 -14.51 22.88 -3.55
N VAL A 214 -14.69 23.78 -2.57
CA VAL A 214 -13.91 23.73 -1.31
C VAL A 214 -14.21 22.49 -0.50
N LYS A 215 -15.47 22.05 -0.46
CA LYS A 215 -15.91 20.89 0.31
C LYS A 215 -15.36 19.63 -0.30
N GLU A 216 -15.43 19.48 -1.62
CA GLU A 216 -14.89 18.35 -2.36
C GLU A 216 -13.37 18.25 -2.19
N LEU A 217 -12.66 19.38 -2.30
CA LEU A 217 -11.22 19.42 -2.05
C LEU A 217 -10.88 18.95 -0.61
N GLN A 218 -11.67 19.36 0.38
CA GLN A 218 -11.50 18.92 1.78
C GLN A 218 -11.92 17.47 2.01
N GLN A 219 -12.99 17.01 1.37
CA GLN A 219 -13.50 15.65 1.48
C GLN A 219 -12.53 14.66 0.85
N ALA A 220 -12.07 14.90 -0.38
CA ALA A 220 -11.01 14.12 -1.00
C ALA A 220 -9.71 14.17 -0.18
N ALA A 221 -9.35 15.33 0.39
CA ALA A 221 -8.20 15.41 1.28
C ALA A 221 -8.34 14.52 2.52
N ASN A 222 -9.52 14.47 3.14
CA ASN A 222 -9.77 13.59 4.28
C ASN A 222 -9.82 12.12 3.85
N GLN A 223 -10.54 11.84 2.77
CA GLN A 223 -10.71 10.50 2.21
C GLN A 223 -9.36 9.90 1.83
N TYR A 224 -8.45 10.63 1.20
CA TYR A 224 -7.14 10.14 0.76
C TYR A 224 -5.99 10.52 1.71
N GLY A 225 -6.28 11.04 2.90
CA GLY A 225 -5.28 11.34 3.93
C GLY A 225 -4.29 12.48 3.60
N ILE A 226 -4.66 13.39 2.71
CA ILE A 226 -3.83 14.49 2.23
C ILE A 226 -3.82 15.63 3.26
N THR A 227 -3.03 15.48 4.30
CA THR A 227 -2.92 16.46 5.41
C THR A 227 -2.60 17.87 4.93
N SER A 228 -1.88 18.02 3.81
CA SER A 228 -1.53 19.31 3.22
C SER A 228 -2.70 20.08 2.61
N LEU A 229 -3.85 19.43 2.42
CA LEU A 229 -5.09 20.05 1.93
C LEU A 229 -6.15 20.19 3.03
N GLN A 230 -5.93 19.66 4.23
CA GLN A 230 -6.88 19.75 5.32
C GLN A 230 -6.96 21.19 5.89
N GLY A 231 -8.14 21.55 6.41
CA GLY A 231 -8.37 22.84 7.09
C GLY A 231 -8.40 24.07 6.16
N GLN A 232 -7.83 25.19 6.61
CA GLN A 232 -7.88 26.49 5.92
C GLN A 232 -7.03 26.55 4.63
N LYS A 233 -6.13 25.58 4.44
CA LYS A 233 -5.25 25.56 3.28
C LYS A 233 -6.02 25.27 1.99
N ALA A 234 -7.00 24.35 2.00
CA ALA A 234 -7.92 24.14 0.88
C ALA A 234 -8.64 25.44 0.46
N VAL A 235 -9.14 26.22 1.43
CA VAL A 235 -9.83 27.50 1.17
C VAL A 235 -8.89 28.51 0.51
N THR A 236 -7.63 28.56 0.97
CA THR A 236 -6.62 29.48 0.44
C THR A 236 -6.21 29.10 -0.98
N LEU A 237 -6.04 27.81 -1.23
CA LEU A 237 -5.71 27.29 -2.56
C LEU A 237 -6.88 27.46 -3.53
N MET A 238 -8.12 27.24 -3.08
CA MET A 238 -9.32 27.52 -3.88
C MET A 238 -9.34 28.98 -4.34
N LYS A 239 -9.17 29.93 -3.42
CA LYS A 239 -9.13 31.36 -3.76
C LYS A 239 -7.98 31.76 -4.69
N LYS A 240 -6.89 30.99 -4.68
CA LYS A 240 -5.71 31.26 -5.50
C LYS A 240 -5.89 30.77 -6.92
N TYR A 241 -6.49 29.59 -7.10
CA TYR A 241 -6.54 28.90 -8.38
C TYR A 241 -7.88 28.99 -9.12
N ASN A 242 -9.00 29.21 -8.40
CA ASN A 242 -10.30 29.55 -9.01
C ASN A 242 -10.31 31.01 -9.46
N THR A 243 -9.71 31.28 -10.61
CA THR A 243 -9.49 32.63 -11.14
C THR A 243 -10.71 33.18 -11.85
N ASP A 244 -11.52 32.31 -12.44
CA ASP A 244 -12.68 32.70 -13.23
C ASP A 244 -13.97 32.85 -12.40
N ASN A 245 -13.96 32.44 -11.13
CA ASN A 245 -15.08 32.44 -10.20
C ASN A 245 -16.32 31.70 -10.72
N LYS A 246 -16.16 30.68 -11.58
CA LYS A 246 -17.29 29.93 -12.18
C LYS A 246 -17.88 28.82 -11.29
N GLY A 247 -17.47 28.73 -10.04
CA GLY A 247 -18.08 27.81 -9.06
C GLY A 247 -17.17 26.71 -8.54
N GLY A 248 -16.01 26.49 -9.16
CA GLY A 248 -15.01 25.48 -8.75
C GLY A 248 -13.68 25.66 -9.48
N ILE A 249 -12.70 24.82 -9.18
CA ILE A 249 -11.44 24.71 -9.94
C ILE A 249 -11.68 23.78 -11.13
N ASP A 250 -11.54 24.29 -12.35
CA ASP A 250 -11.59 23.46 -13.56
C ASP A 250 -10.28 22.68 -13.79
N ILE A 251 -10.26 21.79 -14.79
CA ILE A 251 -9.08 20.96 -15.07
C ILE A 251 -7.81 21.76 -15.42
N HIS A 252 -7.95 22.95 -16.02
CA HIS A 252 -6.81 23.82 -16.35
C HIS A 252 -6.29 24.56 -15.12
N GLU A 253 -7.19 25.03 -14.25
CA GLU A 253 -6.84 25.61 -12.96
C GLU A 253 -6.23 24.57 -12.02
N TYR A 254 -6.68 23.32 -12.12
CA TYR A 254 -6.14 22.17 -11.38
C TYR A 254 -4.69 21.89 -11.75
N GLU A 255 -4.26 22.06 -13.01
CA GLU A 255 -2.83 22.00 -13.40
C GLU A 255 -1.98 22.98 -12.59
N GLY A 256 -2.52 24.18 -12.33
CA GLY A 256 -1.89 25.18 -11.46
C GLY A 256 -1.85 24.74 -10.00
N LEU A 257 -2.94 24.14 -9.51
CA LEU A 257 -3.06 23.65 -8.13
C LEU A 257 -2.05 22.54 -7.82
N VAL A 258 -1.94 21.54 -8.70
CA VAL A 258 -1.07 20.37 -8.49
C VAL A 258 0.42 20.67 -8.62
N THR A 259 0.76 21.81 -9.25
CA THR A 259 2.14 22.33 -9.35
C THR A 259 2.46 23.35 -8.26
N ASP A 260 1.53 23.63 -7.33
CA ASP A 260 1.77 24.54 -6.21
C ASP A 260 2.95 24.03 -5.34
N PRO A 261 3.97 24.88 -5.06
CA PRO A 261 5.13 24.49 -4.26
C PRO A 261 4.80 23.99 -2.85
N SER A 262 3.63 24.36 -2.31
CA SER A 262 3.14 23.90 -1.01
C SER A 262 2.46 22.53 -1.05
N LEU A 263 2.29 21.93 -2.24
CA LEU A 263 1.66 20.63 -2.49
C LEU A 263 2.58 19.69 -3.30
N PRO A 264 3.83 19.44 -2.85
CA PRO A 264 4.76 18.63 -3.62
C PRO A 264 4.22 17.20 -3.81
N GLY A 265 4.13 16.77 -5.08
CA GLY A 265 3.75 15.40 -5.42
C GLY A 265 2.27 15.08 -5.24
N LEU A 266 1.38 16.07 -5.18
CA LEU A 266 -0.05 15.88 -4.91
C LEU A 266 -0.69 14.78 -5.79
N MET A 267 -0.49 14.83 -7.11
CA MET A 267 -1.09 13.85 -8.03
C MET A 267 -0.62 12.42 -7.73
N THR A 268 0.68 12.22 -7.52
CA THR A 268 1.21 10.88 -7.19
C THR A 268 0.75 10.37 -5.85
N THR A 269 0.63 11.26 -4.87
CA THR A 269 0.12 10.91 -3.54
C THR A 269 -1.30 10.38 -3.66
N ILE A 270 -2.17 11.11 -4.35
CA ILE A 270 -3.58 10.74 -4.49
C ILE A 270 -3.75 9.47 -5.28
N LEU A 271 -3.13 9.40 -6.45
CA LEU A 271 -3.33 8.27 -7.35
C LEU A 271 -2.76 6.98 -6.74
N ARG A 272 -1.69 7.05 -5.97
CA ARG A 272 -1.19 5.91 -5.18
C ARG A 272 -2.13 5.54 -4.05
N THR A 273 -2.61 6.47 -3.24
CA THR A 273 -3.57 6.15 -2.17
C THR A 273 -4.83 5.50 -2.75
N TYR A 274 -5.33 6.04 -3.87
CA TYR A 274 -6.45 5.47 -4.62
C TYR A 274 -6.14 4.05 -5.13
N SER A 275 -4.99 3.87 -5.77
CA SER A 275 -4.50 2.57 -6.26
C SER A 275 -4.35 1.54 -5.12
N ASN A 276 -3.84 1.94 -3.96
CA ASN A 276 -3.70 1.07 -2.80
C ASN A 276 -5.05 0.63 -2.22
N ARG A 277 -6.02 1.56 -2.16
CA ARG A 277 -7.40 1.22 -1.76
C ARG A 277 -8.06 0.29 -2.75
N LEU A 278 -7.87 0.51 -4.05
CA LEU A 278 -8.31 -0.44 -5.06
C LEU A 278 -7.63 -1.79 -4.87
N ALA A 279 -6.32 -1.84 -4.64
CA ALA A 279 -5.59 -3.08 -4.40
C ALA A 279 -6.15 -3.85 -3.20
N SER A 280 -6.53 -3.16 -2.13
CA SER A 280 -7.26 -3.71 -0.98
C SER A 280 -8.53 -4.44 -1.39
N VAL A 281 -9.36 -3.77 -2.17
CA VAL A 281 -10.65 -4.31 -2.59
C VAL A 281 -10.43 -5.51 -3.52
N GLY A 282 -9.44 -5.41 -4.42
CA GLY A 282 -9.05 -6.49 -5.31
C GLY A 282 -8.55 -7.74 -4.55
N SER A 283 -7.74 -7.55 -3.51
CA SER A 283 -7.28 -8.66 -2.67
C SER A 283 -8.40 -9.25 -1.81
N GLU A 284 -9.27 -8.41 -1.25
CA GLU A 284 -10.47 -8.86 -0.52
C GLU A 284 -11.37 -9.73 -1.41
N LEU A 285 -11.74 -9.25 -2.60
CA LEU A 285 -12.57 -9.97 -3.58
C LEU A 285 -12.00 -11.35 -3.97
N LYS A 286 -10.68 -11.52 -3.93
CA LYS A 286 -10.02 -12.80 -4.24
C LYS A 286 -10.23 -13.84 -3.13
N VAL A 287 -10.23 -13.40 -1.87
CA VAL A 287 -10.22 -14.28 -0.70
C VAL A 287 -11.60 -14.55 -0.11
N VAL A 288 -12.54 -13.59 -0.21
CA VAL A 288 -13.88 -13.74 0.36
C VAL A 288 -14.64 -14.91 -0.27
N LYS A 289 -15.40 -15.63 0.56
CA LYS A 289 -16.21 -16.79 0.14
C LYS A 289 -17.67 -16.69 0.58
N LEU A 290 -17.97 -15.80 1.52
CA LEU A 290 -19.32 -15.54 2.00
C LEU A 290 -20.00 -14.50 1.13
N ARG A 291 -21.30 -14.64 0.91
CA ARG A 291 -22.07 -13.77 0.02
C ARG A 291 -22.08 -12.31 0.51
N ALA A 292 -22.31 -12.10 1.80
CA ALA A 292 -22.27 -10.78 2.43
C ALA A 292 -20.90 -10.12 2.33
N GLU A 293 -19.80 -10.87 2.57
CA GLU A 293 -18.44 -10.34 2.42
C GLU A 293 -18.15 -9.90 0.98
N VAL A 294 -18.60 -10.68 -0.02
CA VAL A 294 -18.47 -10.28 -1.43
C VAL A 294 -19.29 -9.02 -1.71
N ALA A 295 -20.48 -8.89 -1.12
CA ALA A 295 -21.34 -7.72 -1.31
C ALA A 295 -20.68 -6.46 -0.74
N THR A 296 -20.15 -6.53 0.49
CA THR A 296 -19.36 -5.44 1.10
C THR A 296 -18.17 -5.05 0.22
N ALA A 297 -17.36 -6.01 -0.25
CA ALA A 297 -16.21 -5.72 -1.09
C ALA A 297 -16.60 -5.09 -2.45
N VAL A 298 -17.74 -5.48 -3.02
CA VAL A 298 -18.29 -4.85 -4.23
C VAL A 298 -18.76 -3.43 -3.94
N VAL A 299 -19.37 -3.16 -2.80
CA VAL A 299 -19.77 -1.80 -2.38
C VAL A 299 -18.54 -0.92 -2.13
N ASP A 300 -17.48 -1.46 -1.52
CA ASP A 300 -16.21 -0.76 -1.34
C ASP A 300 -15.58 -0.40 -2.71
N TYR A 301 -15.62 -1.33 -3.68
CA TYR A 301 -15.21 -1.06 -5.06
C TYR A 301 -16.02 0.06 -5.70
N LEU A 302 -17.35 -0.04 -5.64
CA LEU A 302 -18.27 0.92 -6.23
C LEU A 302 -18.10 2.31 -5.61
N THR A 303 -17.89 2.37 -4.30
CA THR A 303 -17.65 3.63 -3.57
C THR A 303 -16.36 4.31 -4.05
N LEU A 304 -15.29 3.55 -4.28
CA LEU A 304 -14.05 4.09 -4.82
C LEU A 304 -14.19 4.50 -6.28
N VAL A 305 -14.81 3.67 -7.12
CA VAL A 305 -14.81 3.85 -8.58
C VAL A 305 -15.88 4.85 -9.05
N ALA A 306 -16.97 5.02 -8.30
CA ALA A 306 -18.02 5.99 -8.60
C ALA A 306 -17.50 7.42 -8.73
N SER A 307 -16.47 7.79 -7.95
CA SER A 307 -15.85 9.11 -8.05
C SER A 307 -15.02 9.31 -9.31
N LYS A 308 -14.55 8.26 -9.99
CA LYS A 308 -13.52 8.38 -11.04
C LYS A 308 -13.95 7.85 -12.41
N ASN A 309 -14.70 6.76 -12.46
CA ASN A 309 -14.97 6.07 -13.71
C ASN A 309 -16.36 5.42 -13.74
N LEU A 310 -17.33 6.16 -14.25
CA LEU A 310 -18.71 5.71 -14.39
C LEU A 310 -18.88 4.54 -15.37
N THR A 311 -17.97 4.36 -16.35
CA THR A 311 -18.01 3.20 -17.25
C THR A 311 -17.76 1.89 -16.51
N LYS A 312 -16.82 1.88 -15.56
CA LYS A 312 -16.56 0.70 -14.71
C LYS A 312 -17.71 0.44 -13.74
N VAL A 313 -18.34 1.51 -13.22
CA VAL A 313 -19.59 1.39 -12.45
C VAL A 313 -20.67 0.70 -13.28
N GLY A 314 -20.92 1.18 -14.51
CA GLY A 314 -21.89 0.61 -15.43
C GLY A 314 -21.68 -0.89 -15.71
N TRP A 315 -20.42 -1.33 -15.83
CA TRP A 315 -20.10 -2.75 -15.99
C TRP A 315 -20.51 -3.59 -14.77
N VAL A 316 -20.19 -3.13 -13.56
CA VAL A 316 -20.56 -3.83 -12.31
C VAL A 316 -22.08 -3.84 -12.15
N THR A 317 -22.74 -2.69 -12.31
CA THR A 317 -24.19 -2.57 -12.12
C THR A 317 -24.96 -3.40 -13.15
N GLY A 318 -24.53 -3.41 -14.41
CA GLY A 318 -25.10 -4.28 -15.44
C GLY A 318 -25.01 -5.77 -15.07
N ARG A 319 -23.89 -6.22 -14.49
CA ARG A 319 -23.75 -7.61 -14.00
C ARG A 319 -24.69 -7.89 -12.83
N LEU A 320 -24.81 -6.98 -11.87
CA LEU A 320 -25.69 -7.11 -10.70
C LEU A 320 -27.16 -7.35 -11.07
N VAL A 321 -27.63 -6.79 -12.20
CA VAL A 321 -29.04 -6.92 -12.62
C VAL A 321 -29.27 -7.70 -13.91
N SER A 322 -28.21 -8.31 -14.47
CA SER A 322 -28.28 -9.13 -15.69
C SER A 322 -29.11 -10.42 -15.52
N GLY A 323 -29.34 -10.86 -14.28
CA GLY A 323 -29.89 -12.19 -13.97
C GLY A 323 -28.84 -13.32 -13.97
N GLU A 324 -27.58 -13.03 -14.31
CA GLU A 324 -26.47 -13.99 -14.15
C GLU A 324 -26.09 -14.19 -12.68
N LEU A 325 -26.25 -13.13 -11.88
CA LEU A 325 -25.99 -13.14 -10.45
C LEU A 325 -27.27 -13.49 -9.67
N PRO A 326 -27.13 -14.18 -8.52
CA PRO A 326 -28.28 -14.53 -7.69
C PRO A 326 -29.00 -13.29 -7.19
N LEU A 327 -30.33 -13.30 -7.20
CA LEU A 327 -31.14 -12.17 -6.73
C LEU A 327 -30.81 -11.79 -5.29
N GLU A 328 -30.54 -12.78 -4.45
CA GLU A 328 -30.17 -12.58 -3.06
C GLU A 328 -28.86 -11.80 -2.92
N PHE A 329 -27.89 -12.02 -3.82
CA PHE A 329 -26.64 -11.26 -3.81
C PHE A 329 -26.85 -9.79 -4.20
N THR A 330 -27.72 -9.52 -5.17
CA THR A 330 -28.08 -8.14 -5.54
C THR A 330 -28.78 -7.43 -4.37
N ALA A 331 -29.64 -8.14 -3.64
CA ALA A 331 -30.27 -7.64 -2.43
C ALA A 331 -29.23 -7.29 -1.34
N ASP A 332 -28.26 -8.17 -1.09
CA ASP A 332 -27.17 -7.91 -0.14
C ASP A 332 -26.35 -6.66 -0.52
N VAL A 333 -26.06 -6.46 -1.82
CA VAL A 333 -25.35 -5.27 -2.29
C VAL A 333 -26.15 -3.98 -2.04
N PHE A 334 -27.48 -4.02 -2.19
CA PHE A 334 -28.32 -2.85 -1.88
C PHE A 334 -28.37 -2.55 -0.38
N TYR A 335 -28.42 -3.59 0.46
CA TYR A 335 -28.31 -3.43 1.91
C TYR A 335 -26.94 -2.81 2.30
N GLU A 336 -25.84 -3.32 1.74
CA GLU A 336 -24.50 -2.77 2.02
C GLU A 336 -24.33 -1.33 1.50
N LEU A 337 -25.00 -0.94 0.41
CA LEU A 337 -25.05 0.47 -0.02
C LEU A 337 -25.77 1.35 1.00
N TYR A 338 -26.90 0.89 1.57
CA TYR A 338 -27.60 1.60 2.64
C TYR A 338 -26.70 1.78 3.86
N LYS A 339 -26.04 0.70 4.29
CA LYS A 339 -25.11 0.72 5.42
C LYS A 339 -23.93 1.67 5.18
N ALA A 340 -23.37 1.68 3.97
CA ALA A 340 -22.33 2.65 3.60
C ALA A 340 -22.86 4.09 3.68
N LYS A 341 -24.11 4.34 3.28
CA LYS A 341 -24.73 5.69 3.37
C LYS A 341 -24.95 6.16 4.80
N THR A 342 -25.31 5.26 5.71
CA THR A 342 -25.61 5.58 7.12
C THR A 342 -24.37 5.59 8.01
N ASP A 343 -23.24 5.04 7.56
CA ASP A 343 -21.98 5.13 8.29
C ASP A 343 -21.48 6.57 8.37
N SER A 344 -21.46 7.12 9.60
CA SER A 344 -20.91 8.44 9.91
C SER A 344 -19.45 8.64 9.47
N ASN A 345 -18.71 7.55 9.23
CA ASN A 345 -17.34 7.58 8.74
C ASN A 345 -17.24 7.57 7.20
N ASN A 346 -18.35 7.36 6.48
CA ASN A 346 -18.34 7.42 5.03
C ASN A 346 -18.15 8.88 4.58
N MET A 347 -16.96 9.18 4.07
CA MET A 347 -16.60 10.51 3.57
C MET A 347 -16.88 10.69 2.07
N SER A 348 -17.54 9.73 1.42
CA SER A 348 -17.88 9.84 0.00
C SER A 348 -18.74 11.09 -0.23
N PRO A 349 -18.29 12.02 -1.11
CA PRO A 349 -19.09 13.20 -1.46
C PRO A 349 -20.36 12.84 -2.24
N ILE A 350 -20.35 11.67 -2.89
CA ILE A 350 -21.44 11.16 -3.73
C ILE A 350 -22.31 10.21 -2.91
N ASP A 351 -23.63 10.34 -3.09
CA ASP A 351 -24.57 9.27 -2.75
C ASP A 351 -24.41 8.11 -3.74
N VAL A 352 -23.45 7.23 -3.44
CA VAL A 352 -23.14 6.06 -4.27
C VAL A 352 -24.37 5.18 -4.44
N GLY A 353 -25.19 5.00 -3.39
CA GLY A 353 -26.43 4.23 -3.47
C GLY A 353 -27.38 4.74 -4.54
N SER A 354 -27.66 6.05 -4.53
CA SER A 354 -28.50 6.70 -5.56
C SER A 354 -27.95 6.50 -6.97
N LEU A 355 -26.65 6.72 -7.16
CA LEU A 355 -25.96 6.55 -8.44
C LEU A 355 -26.09 5.10 -8.94
N ILE A 356 -25.78 4.12 -8.09
CA ILE A 356 -25.81 2.69 -8.43
C ILE A 356 -27.23 2.23 -8.76
N ILE A 357 -28.23 2.65 -7.99
CA ILE A 357 -29.65 2.35 -8.27
C ILE A 357 -30.06 2.95 -9.62
N ASN A 358 -29.66 4.18 -9.94
CA ASN A 358 -29.96 4.77 -11.24
C ASN A 358 -29.39 3.96 -12.42
N TYR A 359 -28.13 3.53 -12.33
CA TYR A 359 -27.50 2.69 -13.37
C TYR A 359 -28.15 1.30 -13.46
N THR A 360 -28.46 0.66 -12.33
CA THR A 360 -29.12 -0.66 -12.35
C THR A 360 -30.55 -0.60 -12.89
N LEU A 361 -31.30 0.48 -12.61
CA LEU A 361 -32.64 0.71 -13.17
C LEU A 361 -32.62 0.93 -14.67
N HIS A 362 -31.60 1.62 -15.19
CA HIS A 362 -31.38 1.77 -16.63
C HIS A 362 -31.22 0.40 -17.32
N GLU A 363 -30.43 -0.49 -16.73
CA GLU A 363 -30.11 -1.80 -17.31
C GLU A 363 -31.26 -2.81 -17.19
N ASN A 364 -31.81 -3.02 -15.99
CA ASN A 364 -32.90 -3.97 -15.77
C ASN A 364 -33.77 -3.60 -14.55
N PRO A 365 -34.82 -2.77 -14.75
CA PRO A 365 -35.65 -2.31 -13.64
C PRO A 365 -36.43 -3.44 -12.96
N THR A 366 -36.75 -4.52 -13.69
CA THR A 366 -37.50 -5.66 -13.13
C THR A 366 -36.68 -6.41 -12.08
N GLN A 367 -35.38 -6.60 -12.32
CA GLN A 367 -34.50 -7.26 -11.36
C GLN A 367 -34.23 -6.38 -10.13
N VAL A 368 -34.09 -5.06 -10.30
CA VAL A 368 -33.99 -4.10 -9.18
C VAL A 368 -35.22 -4.21 -8.29
N ILE A 369 -36.42 -4.18 -8.88
CA ILE A 369 -37.67 -4.32 -8.14
C ILE A 369 -37.75 -5.65 -7.39
N ALA A 370 -37.36 -6.76 -8.03
CA ALA A 370 -37.35 -8.06 -7.38
C ALA A 370 -36.36 -8.11 -6.19
N ALA A 371 -35.22 -7.42 -6.29
CA ALA A 371 -34.24 -7.36 -5.21
C ALA A 371 -34.76 -6.51 -4.03
N VAL A 372 -35.43 -5.38 -4.30
CA VAL A 372 -36.08 -4.57 -3.27
C VAL A 372 -37.21 -5.33 -2.58
N ASP A 373 -38.05 -6.04 -3.35
CA ASP A 373 -39.10 -6.91 -2.81
C ASP A 373 -38.54 -8.00 -1.89
N LEU A 374 -37.35 -8.50 -2.19
CA LEU A 374 -36.66 -9.51 -1.39
C LEU A 374 -36.10 -8.91 -0.08
N ILE A 375 -35.48 -7.72 -0.12
CA ILE A 375 -35.04 -7.01 1.09
C ILE A 375 -36.25 -6.65 1.97
N ALA A 376 -37.40 -6.34 1.36
CA ALA A 376 -38.65 -6.07 2.05
C ALA A 376 -39.33 -7.33 2.63
N ASP A 377 -38.77 -8.52 2.46
CA ASP A 377 -39.23 -9.75 3.11
C ASP A 377 -38.49 -9.94 4.45
N PRO A 378 -39.18 -9.81 5.60
CA PRO A 378 -38.54 -9.98 6.91
C PRO A 378 -37.91 -11.37 7.11
N ALA A 379 -38.42 -12.40 6.41
CA ALA A 379 -37.87 -13.75 6.48
C ALA A 379 -36.50 -13.84 5.81
N PHE A 380 -36.35 -13.19 4.65
CA PHE A 380 -35.07 -13.06 3.98
C PHE A 380 -34.13 -12.22 4.84
N PHE A 381 -34.57 -11.03 5.26
CA PHE A 381 -33.77 -10.08 6.03
C PHE A 381 -33.18 -10.71 7.31
N ALA A 382 -34.01 -11.42 8.09
CA ALA A 382 -33.57 -12.16 9.27
C ALA A 382 -32.72 -13.39 8.91
N GLY A 383 -33.00 -14.08 7.80
CA GLY A 383 -32.22 -15.23 7.32
C GLY A 383 -30.80 -14.86 6.89
N GLU A 384 -30.60 -13.63 6.40
CA GLU A 384 -29.29 -13.04 6.12
C GLU A 384 -28.57 -12.55 7.39
N GLY A 385 -29.26 -12.57 8.53
CA GLY A 385 -28.74 -12.06 9.81
C GLY A 385 -28.72 -10.53 9.87
N PHE A 386 -29.39 -9.84 8.96
CA PHE A 386 -29.50 -8.39 9.05
C PHE A 386 -30.39 -8.00 10.23
N ASP A 387 -30.12 -6.86 10.85
CA ASP A 387 -30.90 -6.35 11.96
C ASP A 387 -32.30 -5.95 11.49
N ILE A 388 -33.30 -6.77 11.80
CA ILE A 388 -34.68 -6.58 11.36
C ILE A 388 -35.25 -5.20 11.74
N THR A 389 -34.72 -4.56 12.80
CA THR A 389 -35.19 -3.25 13.27
C THR A 389 -34.85 -2.10 12.34
N ILE A 390 -33.93 -2.29 11.39
CA ILE A 390 -33.56 -1.31 10.36
C ILE A 390 -34.06 -1.72 8.96
N ALA A 391 -34.86 -2.78 8.85
CA ALA A 391 -35.34 -3.27 7.56
C ALA A 391 -36.22 -2.22 6.85
N ASP A 392 -37.06 -1.53 7.61
CA ASP A 392 -37.96 -0.47 7.13
C ASP A 392 -37.17 0.75 6.64
N GLU A 393 -36.18 1.21 7.41
CA GLU A 393 -35.26 2.29 7.02
C GLU A 393 -34.45 1.94 5.77
N THR A 394 -33.95 0.71 5.69
CA THR A 394 -33.19 0.21 4.54
C THR A 394 -34.04 0.26 3.26
N VAL A 395 -35.23 -0.33 3.31
CA VAL A 395 -36.13 -0.39 2.14
C VAL A 395 -36.58 1.01 1.75
N SER A 396 -36.94 1.85 2.72
CA SER A 396 -37.33 3.24 2.49
C SER A 396 -36.21 4.02 1.78
N GLN A 397 -34.97 3.88 2.23
CA GLN A 397 -33.82 4.53 1.60
C GLN A 397 -33.60 4.03 0.17
N VAL A 398 -33.66 2.72 -0.09
CA VAL A 398 -33.49 2.18 -1.45
C VAL A 398 -34.63 2.60 -2.37
N VAL A 399 -35.87 2.62 -1.88
CA VAL A 399 -37.03 3.13 -2.65
C VAL A 399 -36.88 4.62 -2.94
N SER A 400 -36.35 5.42 -2.02
CA SER A 400 -36.07 6.84 -2.27
C SER A 400 -35.03 7.03 -3.39
N TRP A 401 -34.01 6.17 -3.45
CA TRP A 401 -33.04 6.17 -4.56
C TRP A 401 -33.71 5.82 -5.90
N ILE A 402 -34.67 4.89 -5.89
CA ILE A 402 -35.49 4.59 -7.07
C ILE A 402 -36.32 5.81 -7.47
N GLU A 403 -36.99 6.48 -6.53
CA GLU A 403 -37.80 7.67 -6.81
C GLU A 403 -37.01 8.82 -7.42
N MET A 404 -35.75 9.01 -6.98
CA MET A 404 -34.84 10.04 -7.49
C MET A 404 -34.28 9.71 -8.88
N SER A 405 -34.34 8.46 -9.33
CA SER A 405 -33.87 8.05 -10.65
C SER A 405 -34.83 8.49 -11.76
N ASP A 406 -34.28 8.93 -12.89
CA ASP A 406 -35.03 9.24 -14.12
C ASP A 406 -35.86 8.04 -14.63
N TRP A 407 -35.39 6.82 -14.33
CA TRP A 407 -36.01 5.54 -14.72
C TRP A 407 -36.97 4.99 -13.64
N GLY A 408 -36.97 5.61 -12.46
CA GLY A 408 -37.69 5.18 -11.28
C GLY A 408 -39.19 5.11 -11.44
N LYS A 409 -39.81 6.14 -12.03
CA LYS A 409 -41.28 6.23 -12.17
C LYS A 409 -41.88 5.03 -12.90
N ALA A 410 -41.23 4.56 -13.96
CA ALA A 410 -41.70 3.39 -14.70
C ALA A 410 -41.50 2.08 -13.92
N ALA A 411 -40.43 1.99 -13.12
CA ALA A 411 -40.16 0.84 -12.26
C ALA A 411 -41.13 0.78 -11.06
N LEU A 412 -41.39 1.91 -10.41
CA LEU A 412 -42.35 2.06 -9.31
C LEU A 412 -43.79 1.74 -9.74
N LEU A 413 -44.18 2.07 -10.97
CA LEU A 413 -45.47 1.65 -11.52
C LEU A 413 -45.61 0.13 -11.65
N LYS A 414 -44.50 -0.61 -11.78
CA LYS A 414 -44.48 -2.09 -11.77
C LYS A 414 -44.50 -2.66 -10.34
N LEU A 415 -43.97 -1.92 -9.36
CA LEU A 415 -44.06 -2.20 -7.92
C LEU A 415 -45.47 -2.02 -7.34
N ALA A 416 -46.45 -1.52 -8.11
CA ALA A 416 -47.77 -1.06 -7.67
C ALA A 416 -48.74 -2.13 -7.11
N LYS A 417 -48.23 -3.14 -6.39
CA LYS A 417 -48.99 -3.85 -5.36
C LYS A 417 -49.31 -2.91 -4.18
N VAL A 418 -48.42 -1.95 -3.90
CA VAL A 418 -48.65 -0.86 -2.94
C VAL A 418 -49.02 0.39 -3.71
N LYS A 419 -50.21 0.95 -3.43
CA LYS A 419 -50.61 2.25 -3.96
C LYS A 419 -50.41 3.30 -2.87
N PRO A 420 -49.56 4.32 -3.09
CA PRO A 420 -49.44 5.41 -2.12
C PRO A 420 -50.77 6.12 -1.96
N SER A 421 -51.09 6.50 -0.73
CA SER A 421 -52.26 7.35 -0.43
C SER A 421 -52.07 8.76 -1.02
N ASN A 422 -53.15 9.53 -1.18
CA ASN A 422 -53.04 10.91 -1.69
C ASN A 422 -52.08 11.74 -0.81
N GLY A 423 -50.93 12.12 -1.37
CA GLY A 423 -49.91 12.94 -0.70
C GLY A 423 -48.76 12.16 -0.06
N GLN A 424 -48.81 10.82 -0.07
CA GLN A 424 -47.75 9.94 0.42
C GLN A 424 -46.75 9.63 -0.71
N THR A 425 -45.46 9.56 -0.38
CA THR A 425 -44.41 9.05 -1.29
C THR A 425 -44.49 7.53 -1.44
N PHE A 426 -43.88 6.95 -2.48
CA PHE A 426 -43.78 5.49 -2.56
C PHE A 426 -42.91 4.93 -1.43
N ALA A 427 -41.86 5.65 -1.02
CA ALA A 427 -41.03 5.25 0.11
C ALA A 427 -41.84 5.11 1.41
N GLU A 428 -42.67 6.11 1.75
CA GLU A 428 -43.58 6.07 2.90
C GLU A 428 -44.63 4.95 2.79
N ALA A 429 -45.14 4.68 1.59
CA ALA A 429 -46.12 3.63 1.40
C ALA A 429 -45.50 2.22 1.54
N TYR A 430 -44.25 2.05 1.08
CA TYR A 430 -43.50 0.79 1.26
C TYR A 430 -43.09 0.59 2.71
N ASP A 431 -42.67 1.66 3.41
CA ASP A 431 -42.36 1.64 4.84
C ASP A 431 -43.53 1.07 5.67
N GLU A 432 -44.75 1.55 5.43
CA GLU A 432 -45.96 1.03 6.08
C GLU A 432 -46.21 -0.46 5.76
N GLU A 433 -45.96 -0.89 4.52
CA GLU A 433 -46.13 -2.31 4.15
C GLU A 433 -45.06 -3.20 4.78
N VAL A 434 -43.79 -2.78 4.79
CA VAL A 434 -42.69 -3.52 5.44
C VAL A 434 -42.97 -3.65 6.92
N LYS A 435 -43.37 -2.58 7.62
CA LYS A 435 -43.81 -2.61 9.02
C LYS A 435 -44.95 -3.60 9.23
N ALA A 436 -45.95 -3.62 8.35
CA ALA A 436 -47.05 -4.58 8.44
C ALA A 436 -46.58 -6.04 8.24
N ARG A 437 -45.65 -6.28 7.30
CA ARG A 437 -45.04 -7.60 7.07
C ARG A 437 -44.18 -8.03 8.24
N GLU A 438 -43.40 -7.12 8.81
CA GLU A 438 -42.55 -7.34 9.98
C GLU A 438 -43.41 -7.72 11.19
N VAL A 439 -44.47 -6.97 11.49
CA VAL A 439 -45.41 -7.34 12.57
C VAL A 439 -46.00 -8.72 12.34
N LYS A 440 -46.37 -9.06 11.11
CA LYS A 440 -46.91 -10.38 10.76
C LYS A 440 -45.87 -11.49 10.90
N TYR A 441 -44.65 -11.27 10.43
CA TYR A 441 -43.52 -12.21 10.56
C TYR A 441 -43.16 -12.42 12.02
N SER A 442 -43.05 -11.33 12.78
CA SER A 442 -42.78 -11.35 14.19
C SER A 442 -43.88 -12.04 14.99
N THR A 443 -45.14 -11.87 14.60
CA THR A 443 -46.26 -12.62 15.21
C THR A 443 -46.20 -14.11 14.84
N ALA A 444 -45.89 -14.44 13.57
CA ALA A 444 -45.87 -15.82 13.07
C ALA A 444 -44.71 -16.64 13.65
N ASN A 445 -43.55 -16.02 13.88
CA ASN A 445 -42.36 -16.65 14.46
C ASN A 445 -42.23 -16.40 15.97
N GLY A 446 -43.22 -15.75 16.59
CA GLY A 446 -43.19 -15.43 18.01
C GLY A 446 -42.14 -14.39 18.42
N LEU A 447 -41.53 -13.66 17.47
CA LEU A 447 -40.55 -12.59 17.75
C LEU A 447 -41.20 -11.32 18.32
N SER A 448 -42.49 -11.07 18.07
CA SER A 448 -43.21 -9.94 18.65
C SER A 448 -43.58 -10.27 20.11
N SER A 449 -42.64 -10.00 21.02
CA SER A 449 -42.70 -10.21 22.47
C SER A 449 -42.67 -11.68 22.97
N PRO A 450 -41.46 -12.29 23.06
CA PRO A 450 -41.26 -13.64 23.62
C PRO A 450 -40.48 -13.68 24.93
N GLU A 451 -40.36 -12.60 25.73
CA GLU A 451 -39.75 -12.78 27.06
C GLU A 451 -40.59 -13.70 27.98
N ALA A 452 -41.88 -13.90 27.65
CA ALA A 452 -42.84 -14.67 28.45
C ALA A 452 -43.56 -15.85 27.74
N SER A 453 -43.45 -16.04 26.42
CA SER A 453 -44.33 -17.00 25.71
C SER A 453 -43.80 -18.43 25.60
N GLY A 454 -42.48 -18.67 25.55
CA GLY A 454 -41.94 -20.06 25.50
C GLY A 454 -42.04 -20.83 26.83
N TYR A 455 -42.22 -20.10 27.92
CA TYR A 455 -42.31 -20.60 29.29
C TYR A 455 -43.75 -20.44 29.79
N HIS A 456 -44.69 -21.17 29.18
CA HIS A 456 -46.11 -21.08 29.49
C HIS A 456 -46.48 -21.42 30.95
N THR A 457 -45.55 -22.01 31.69
CA THR A 457 -45.79 -22.53 33.02
C THR A 457 -44.85 -21.89 34.04
N GLN A 458 -45.34 -21.67 35.27
CA GLN A 458 -44.59 -20.97 36.31
C GLN A 458 -43.32 -21.73 36.69
N ALA A 459 -43.37 -23.08 36.75
CA ALA A 459 -42.20 -23.89 37.04
C ALA A 459 -41.13 -23.76 35.94
N ALA A 460 -41.53 -23.69 34.68
CA ALA A 460 -40.61 -23.53 33.57
C ALA A 460 -39.88 -22.18 33.63
N ALA A 461 -40.61 -21.11 33.94
CA ALA A 461 -40.03 -19.78 34.14
C ALA A 461 -39.06 -19.75 35.33
N THR A 462 -39.39 -20.40 36.45
CA THR A 462 -38.49 -20.47 37.61
C THR A 462 -37.25 -21.32 37.32
N LEU A 463 -37.40 -22.47 36.64
CA LEU A 463 -36.26 -23.31 36.20
C LEU A 463 -35.28 -22.50 35.35
N ARG A 464 -35.77 -21.78 34.34
CA ARG A 464 -34.94 -20.85 33.53
C ARG A 464 -34.28 -19.79 34.39
N ASN A 465 -35.05 -19.12 35.25
CA ASN A 465 -34.53 -17.98 36.00
C ASN A 465 -33.43 -18.39 36.99
N VAL A 466 -33.59 -19.54 37.64
CA VAL A 466 -32.64 -20.03 38.63
C VAL A 466 -31.44 -20.72 37.96
N LEU A 467 -31.67 -21.57 36.95
CA LEU A 467 -30.58 -22.35 36.34
C LEU A 467 -29.77 -21.53 35.32
N LEU A 468 -30.44 -20.73 34.48
CA LEU A 468 -29.80 -19.93 33.42
C LEU A 468 -29.56 -18.48 33.84
N GLY A 469 -29.91 -18.07 35.06
CA GLY A 469 -29.66 -16.70 35.54
C GLY A 469 -30.65 -15.64 35.03
N GLY A 470 -31.84 -16.03 34.56
CA GLY A 470 -32.93 -15.11 34.26
C GLY A 470 -33.14 -14.75 32.79
N PRO A 471 -34.07 -13.83 32.49
CA PRO A 471 -34.38 -13.40 31.12
C PRO A 471 -33.20 -12.73 30.42
N ALA A 472 -32.31 -12.10 31.20
CA ALA A 472 -31.08 -11.47 30.71
C ALA A 472 -30.07 -12.46 30.11
N ALA A 473 -30.22 -13.77 30.35
CA ALA A 473 -29.40 -14.80 29.72
C ALA A 473 -29.98 -15.25 28.38
N SER A 474 -31.32 -15.27 28.23
CA SER A 474 -31.91 -15.61 26.94
C SER A 474 -31.87 -14.44 25.96
N SER A 475 -31.93 -13.19 26.43
CA SER A 475 -31.87 -12.01 25.57
C SER A 475 -30.50 -11.81 24.89
N GLY A 476 -29.46 -12.52 25.32
CA GLY A 476 -28.18 -12.60 24.62
C GLY A 476 -28.30 -13.17 23.19
N SER A 477 -29.36 -13.95 22.90
CA SER A 477 -29.63 -14.43 21.53
C SER A 477 -30.09 -13.34 20.57
N ASN A 478 -30.45 -12.14 21.08
CA ASN A 478 -30.90 -11.02 20.27
C ASN A 478 -29.79 -9.99 20.03
N ASP A 479 -28.52 -10.33 20.29
CA ASP A 479 -27.41 -9.49 19.86
C ASP A 479 -27.42 -9.41 18.31
N PRO A 480 -27.72 -8.23 17.72
CA PRO A 480 -27.76 -8.08 16.28
C PRO A 480 -26.40 -8.40 15.64
N GLU A 481 -25.27 -8.21 16.34
CA GLU A 481 -23.96 -8.58 15.82
C GLU A 481 -23.78 -10.11 15.75
N ALA A 482 -24.32 -10.87 16.72
CA ALA A 482 -24.28 -12.34 16.70
C ALA A 482 -25.22 -12.91 15.63
N ALA A 483 -26.41 -12.35 15.49
CA ALA A 483 -27.35 -12.69 14.42
C ALA A 483 -26.73 -12.41 13.04
N GLN A 484 -26.08 -11.26 12.89
CA GLN A 484 -25.35 -10.90 11.66
C GLN A 484 -24.19 -11.82 11.38
N ALA A 485 -23.37 -12.17 12.38
CA ALA A 485 -22.27 -13.12 12.20
C ALA A 485 -22.78 -14.50 11.76
N SER A 486 -23.90 -14.95 12.33
CA SER A 486 -24.51 -16.24 12.00
C SER A 486 -25.18 -16.25 10.61
N GLY A 487 -25.94 -15.21 10.27
CA GLY A 487 -26.67 -15.12 9.01
C GLY A 487 -25.77 -14.76 7.81
N SER A 488 -24.73 -13.94 8.03
CA SER A 488 -23.74 -13.61 6.98
C SER A 488 -22.87 -14.80 6.57
N ALA A 489 -22.97 -15.94 7.26
CA ALA A 489 -22.27 -17.18 6.96
C ALA A 489 -22.73 -17.89 5.68
N GLN A 490 -23.69 -17.33 4.93
CA GLN A 490 -24.15 -17.91 3.66
C GLN A 490 -23.01 -17.95 2.63
N PRO A 491 -22.61 -19.14 2.13
CA PRO A 491 -21.58 -19.24 1.12
C PRO A 491 -22.07 -18.61 -0.19
N ALA A 492 -21.20 -17.81 -0.83
CA ALA A 492 -21.51 -17.21 -2.11
C ALA A 492 -21.69 -18.31 -3.18
N LYS A 493 -22.75 -18.19 -4.01
CA LYS A 493 -22.98 -19.12 -5.13
C LYS A 493 -21.80 -19.05 -6.12
N PRO A 494 -21.49 -20.11 -6.88
CA PRO A 494 -20.33 -20.13 -7.79
C PRO A 494 -20.29 -18.97 -8.80
N GLN A 495 -21.45 -18.49 -9.25
CA GLN A 495 -21.58 -17.33 -10.13
C GLN A 495 -21.08 -16.05 -9.47
N THR A 496 -21.41 -15.83 -8.19
CA THR A 496 -20.94 -14.70 -7.39
C THR A 496 -19.42 -14.76 -7.18
N LEU A 497 -18.87 -15.93 -6.86
CA LEU A 497 -17.42 -16.11 -6.72
C LEU A 497 -16.67 -15.88 -8.03
N LYS A 498 -17.23 -16.34 -9.15
CA LYS A 498 -16.67 -16.08 -10.48
C LYS A 498 -16.65 -14.58 -10.79
N PHE A 499 -17.76 -13.87 -10.51
CA PHE A 499 -17.84 -12.42 -10.67
C PHE A 499 -16.83 -11.68 -9.79
N ALA A 500 -16.70 -12.07 -8.51
CA ALA A 500 -15.70 -11.49 -7.61
C ALA A 500 -14.26 -11.68 -8.14
N ALA A 501 -13.95 -12.86 -8.68
CA ALA A 501 -12.65 -13.13 -9.30
C ALA A 501 -12.42 -12.28 -10.57
N GLU A 502 -13.41 -12.13 -11.44
CA GLU A 502 -13.34 -11.26 -12.63
C GLU A 502 -13.11 -9.79 -12.23
N LEU A 503 -13.84 -9.31 -11.22
CA LEU A 503 -13.70 -7.95 -10.69
C LEU A 503 -12.32 -7.76 -10.04
N SER A 504 -11.83 -8.72 -9.25
CA SER A 504 -10.49 -8.70 -8.66
C SER A 504 -9.38 -8.57 -9.70
N VAL A 505 -9.49 -9.27 -10.84
CA VAL A 505 -8.54 -9.15 -11.96
C VAL A 505 -8.58 -7.76 -12.60
N ASN A 506 -9.78 -7.21 -12.83
CA ASN A 506 -9.95 -5.85 -13.38
C ASN A 506 -9.36 -4.78 -12.45
N VAL A 507 -9.62 -4.90 -11.15
CA VAL A 507 -9.04 -4.07 -10.11
C VAL A 507 -7.51 -4.15 -10.14
N SER A 508 -6.96 -5.36 -10.13
CA SER A 508 -5.50 -5.58 -10.15
C SER A 508 -4.83 -4.95 -11.36
N GLN A 509 -5.48 -5.02 -12.53
CA GLN A 509 -4.99 -4.36 -13.74
C GLN A 509 -5.00 -2.83 -13.60
N SER A 510 -6.08 -2.26 -13.07
CA SER A 510 -6.20 -0.81 -12.83
C SER A 510 -5.13 -0.30 -11.87
N VAL A 511 -4.89 -1.04 -10.78
CA VAL A 511 -3.83 -0.74 -9.79
C VAL A 511 -2.46 -0.72 -10.44
N LYS A 512 -2.17 -1.74 -11.28
CA LYS A 512 -0.91 -1.82 -12.02
C LYS A 512 -0.73 -0.61 -12.94
N ASP A 513 -1.77 -0.23 -13.67
CA ASP A 513 -1.73 0.90 -14.60
C ASP A 513 -1.52 2.22 -13.85
N PHE A 514 -2.22 2.47 -12.74
CA PHE A 514 -2.04 3.68 -11.93
C PHE A 514 -0.66 3.76 -11.27
N ASN A 515 -0.13 2.63 -10.80
CA ASN A 515 1.22 2.58 -10.22
C ASN A 515 2.30 2.83 -11.29
N GLU A 516 2.10 2.30 -12.50
CA GLU A 516 2.93 2.57 -13.67
C GLU A 516 2.93 4.08 -14.01
N GLN A 517 1.75 4.71 -14.07
CA GLN A 517 1.62 6.14 -14.33
C GLN A 517 2.35 6.98 -13.26
N CYS A 518 2.14 6.67 -11.98
CA CYS A 518 2.79 7.39 -10.87
C CYS A 518 4.31 7.28 -10.95
N TYR A 519 4.80 6.09 -11.29
CA TYR A 519 6.23 5.82 -11.44
C TYR A 519 6.83 6.57 -12.62
N GLN A 520 6.20 6.52 -13.79
CA GLN A 520 6.65 7.25 -14.98
C GLN A 520 6.62 8.77 -14.78
N TYR A 521 5.65 9.28 -14.00
CA TYR A 521 5.53 10.70 -13.71
C TYR A 521 6.59 11.22 -12.74
N SER A 522 6.79 10.55 -11.60
CA SER A 522 7.62 11.07 -10.50
C SER A 522 8.98 10.41 -10.33
N GLY A 523 9.21 9.27 -10.99
CA GLY A 523 10.31 8.37 -10.67
C GLY A 523 10.13 7.61 -9.35
N SER A 524 9.36 8.13 -8.40
CA SER A 524 9.18 7.46 -7.11
C SER A 524 8.35 6.19 -7.24
N SER A 525 8.58 5.26 -6.32
CA SER A 525 7.78 4.05 -6.12
C SER A 525 6.91 4.14 -4.87
N SER A 526 7.15 5.11 -3.99
CA SER A 526 6.45 5.29 -2.72
C SER A 526 5.76 6.63 -2.57
N ASN A 527 4.72 6.63 -1.75
CA ASN A 527 4.12 7.84 -1.23
C ASN A 527 4.60 8.04 0.23
N PRO A 528 5.02 9.25 0.64
CA PRO A 528 5.32 9.56 2.04
C PRO A 528 4.20 9.21 3.04
N LEU A 529 2.94 9.13 2.58
CA LEU A 529 1.77 8.78 3.39
C LEU A 529 1.56 7.25 3.53
N ASP A 530 2.10 6.45 2.60
CA ASP A 530 1.92 4.99 2.55
C ASP A 530 3.13 4.28 3.16
N SER A 531 3.40 4.58 4.43
CA SER A 531 4.42 3.87 5.21
C SER A 531 3.98 2.41 5.36
N THR A 532 4.71 1.48 4.72
CA THR A 532 4.56 0.03 4.92
C THR A 532 4.56 -0.32 6.43
N CYS A 533 5.32 0.43 7.23
CA CYS A 533 5.33 0.33 8.69
C CYS A 533 3.97 0.62 9.33
N ASN A 534 3.23 1.65 8.87
CA ASN A 534 1.92 1.98 9.44
C ASN A 534 0.91 0.86 9.20
N SER A 535 0.90 0.28 8.00
CA SER A 535 0.03 -0.86 7.68
C SER A 535 0.39 -2.08 8.53
N ILE A 536 1.68 -2.42 8.62
CA ILE A 536 2.17 -3.50 9.48
C ILE A 536 1.77 -3.28 10.94
N ASN A 537 1.94 -2.06 11.48
CA ASN A 537 1.56 -1.71 12.84
C ASN A 537 0.04 -1.80 13.05
N GLY A 538 -0.75 -1.42 12.05
CA GLY A 538 -2.20 -1.60 12.04
C GLY A 538 -2.59 -3.07 12.19
N MET A 539 -2.03 -3.92 11.33
CA MET A 539 -2.22 -5.37 11.38
C MET A 539 -1.79 -5.96 12.73
N ILE A 540 -0.63 -5.59 13.25
CA ILE A 540 -0.13 -6.07 14.56
C ILE A 540 -1.12 -5.71 15.66
N LYS A 541 -1.53 -4.44 15.76
CA LYS A 541 -2.46 -3.97 16.80
C LYS A 541 -3.82 -4.66 16.73
N LYS A 542 -4.35 -4.87 15.52
CA LYS A 542 -5.65 -5.56 15.33
C LYS A 542 -5.54 -7.03 15.68
N THR A 543 -4.46 -7.70 15.27
CA THR A 543 -4.18 -9.10 15.63
C THR A 543 -3.99 -9.23 17.14
N GLN A 544 -3.28 -8.31 17.78
CA GLN A 544 -3.08 -8.30 19.24
C GLN A 544 -4.41 -8.09 19.98
N SER A 545 -5.26 -7.18 19.51
CA SER A 545 -6.59 -6.98 20.10
C SER A 545 -7.40 -8.27 20.06
N PHE A 546 -7.37 -8.99 18.94
CA PHE A 546 -7.99 -10.30 18.77
C PHE A 546 -7.40 -11.35 19.72
N LEU A 547 -6.07 -11.49 19.74
CA LEU A 547 -5.36 -12.48 20.57
C LEU A 547 -5.62 -12.23 22.06
N THR A 548 -5.68 -10.96 22.49
CA THR A 548 -5.95 -10.60 23.87
C THR A 548 -7.36 -11.02 24.31
N LEU A 549 -8.36 -10.84 23.43
CA LEU A 549 -9.74 -11.29 23.71
C LEU A 549 -9.82 -12.81 23.83
N MET A 550 -9.05 -13.54 23.02
CA MET A 550 -9.07 -15.01 23.01
C MET A 550 -8.15 -15.66 24.02
N ASN A 551 -7.21 -14.93 24.64
CA ASN A 551 -6.19 -15.51 25.52
C ASN A 551 -6.76 -16.31 26.70
N ASN A 552 -7.92 -15.90 27.22
CA ASN A 552 -8.58 -16.61 28.32
C ASN A 552 -9.10 -18.01 27.91
N TYR A 553 -9.37 -18.22 26.62
CA TYR A 553 -9.95 -19.45 26.09
C TYR A 553 -8.94 -20.29 25.30
N ALA A 554 -8.01 -19.64 24.59
CA ALA A 554 -7.02 -20.27 23.71
C ALA A 554 -5.63 -20.40 24.36
N GLY A 555 -5.44 -19.88 25.58
CA GLY A 555 -4.17 -20.03 26.32
C GLY A 555 -3.88 -21.49 26.73
N PRO A 556 -2.70 -21.76 27.31
CA PRO A 556 -2.34 -23.11 27.75
C PRO A 556 -3.34 -23.65 28.79
N GLY A 557 -4.06 -24.72 28.46
CA GLY A 557 -5.10 -25.31 29.31
C GLY A 557 -6.52 -24.75 29.11
N GLY A 558 -6.68 -23.74 28.24
CA GLY A 558 -7.97 -23.11 27.96
C GLY A 558 -8.99 -24.06 27.31
N PRO A 559 -8.64 -24.80 26.23
CA PRO A 559 -9.53 -25.80 25.64
C PRO A 559 -9.94 -26.89 26.63
N GLU A 560 -8.99 -27.41 27.42
CA GLU A 560 -9.26 -28.44 28.43
C GLU A 560 -10.17 -27.92 29.55
N PHE A 561 -10.06 -26.64 29.90
CA PHE A 561 -10.94 -26.00 30.86
C PHE A 561 -12.38 -25.93 30.35
N ILE A 562 -12.61 -25.53 29.09
CA ILE A 562 -13.96 -25.49 28.50
C ILE A 562 -14.54 -26.91 28.32
N GLU A 563 -13.73 -27.89 27.91
CA GLU A 563 -14.17 -29.29 27.83
C GLU A 563 -14.60 -29.83 29.20
N LYS A 564 -13.80 -29.58 30.23
CA LYS A 564 -14.15 -29.98 31.60
C LYS A 564 -15.46 -29.33 32.06
N GLN A 565 -15.67 -28.05 31.76
CA GLN A 565 -16.92 -27.37 32.11
C GLN A 565 -18.13 -27.98 31.42
N ALA A 566 -18.00 -28.29 30.14
CA ALA A 566 -19.04 -28.95 29.38
C ALA A 566 -19.37 -30.34 29.95
N ASP A 567 -18.35 -31.11 30.36
CA ASP A 567 -18.54 -32.40 31.03
C ASP A 567 -19.22 -32.24 32.40
N ASP A 568 -18.77 -31.29 33.22
CA ASP A 568 -19.38 -30.99 34.52
C ASP A 568 -20.85 -30.56 34.36
N PHE A 569 -21.15 -29.77 33.31
CA PHE A 569 -22.52 -29.40 32.95
C PHE A 569 -23.38 -30.59 32.53
N ILE A 570 -22.89 -31.45 31.63
CA ILE A 570 -23.64 -32.62 31.16
C ILE A 570 -23.95 -33.57 32.32
N ASN A 571 -23.01 -33.75 33.23
CA ASN A 571 -23.15 -34.67 34.36
C ASN A 571 -23.95 -34.06 35.52
N GLY A 572 -23.89 -32.74 35.73
CA GLY A 572 -24.52 -32.05 36.87
C GLY A 572 -25.90 -31.46 36.60
N SER A 573 -26.19 -31.01 35.38
CA SER A 573 -27.40 -30.22 35.08
C SER A 573 -28.70 -31.02 35.23
N LEU A 574 -28.69 -32.33 34.96
CA LEU A 574 -29.84 -33.19 35.26
C LEU A 574 -30.18 -33.20 36.75
N GLN A 575 -29.16 -33.33 37.60
CA GLN A 575 -29.35 -33.35 39.04
C GLN A 575 -29.87 -32.01 39.55
N ASP A 576 -29.34 -30.90 39.03
CA ASP A 576 -29.81 -29.55 39.33
C ASP A 576 -31.28 -29.34 38.92
N MET A 577 -31.67 -29.80 37.72
CA MET A 577 -33.05 -29.73 37.25
C MET A 577 -34.01 -30.53 38.14
N VAL A 578 -33.63 -31.74 38.54
CA VAL A 578 -34.46 -32.61 39.40
C VAL A 578 -34.56 -32.03 40.81
N LEU A 579 -33.46 -31.55 41.38
CA LEU A 579 -33.43 -30.92 42.69
C LEU A 579 -34.38 -29.72 42.73
N LEU A 580 -34.22 -28.79 41.78
CA LEU A 580 -35.04 -27.59 41.70
C LEU A 580 -36.51 -27.91 41.41
N SER A 581 -36.78 -28.91 40.56
CA SER A 581 -38.14 -29.40 40.34
C SER A 581 -38.78 -29.95 41.63
N GLY A 582 -37.98 -30.60 42.49
CA GLY A 582 -38.43 -31.08 43.79
C GLY A 582 -38.78 -29.96 44.75
N GLU A 583 -38.02 -28.87 44.76
CA GLU A 583 -38.33 -27.66 45.54
C GLU A 583 -39.58 -26.95 45.00
N LEU A 584 -39.74 -26.86 43.68
CA LEU A 584 -40.95 -26.30 43.05
C LEU A 584 -42.21 -27.13 43.36
N ILE A 585 -42.08 -28.46 43.47
CA ILE A 585 -43.18 -29.31 43.93
C ILE A 585 -43.55 -28.98 45.36
N ASP A 586 -42.58 -28.81 46.26
CA ASP A 586 -42.85 -28.47 47.66
C ASP A 586 -43.53 -27.10 47.79
N GLU A 587 -43.07 -26.10 47.03
CA GLU A 587 -43.71 -24.78 46.96
C GLU A 587 -45.14 -24.90 46.43
N GLY A 588 -45.36 -25.66 45.35
CA GLY A 588 -46.68 -25.88 44.76
C GLY A 588 -47.64 -26.58 45.71
N ILE A 589 -47.19 -27.62 46.43
CA ILE A 589 -47.97 -28.30 47.47
C ILE A 589 -48.31 -27.32 48.61
N ALA A 590 -47.33 -26.55 49.08
CA ALA A 590 -47.53 -25.56 50.13
C ALA A 590 -48.55 -24.50 49.71
N SER A 591 -48.53 -24.07 48.45
CA SER A 591 -49.50 -23.13 47.88
C SER A 591 -50.93 -23.69 47.86
N VAL A 592 -51.10 -24.95 47.43
CA VAL A 592 -52.41 -25.63 47.45
C VAL A 592 -52.92 -25.80 48.88
N GLN A 593 -52.07 -26.23 49.82
CA GLN A 593 -52.44 -26.40 51.23
C GLN A 593 -52.74 -25.07 51.92
N CYS A 594 -51.99 -24.02 51.60
CA CYS A 594 -52.25 -22.66 52.08
C CYS A 594 -53.63 -22.17 51.62
N SER A 595 -53.95 -22.40 50.34
CA SER A 595 -55.26 -22.08 49.77
C SER A 595 -56.40 -22.90 50.41
N ALA A 596 -56.10 -24.10 50.91
CA ALA A 596 -57.02 -24.93 51.69
C ALA A 596 -57.13 -24.54 53.19
N GLY A 597 -56.42 -23.48 53.63
CA GLY A 597 -56.49 -22.94 54.99
C GLY A 597 -55.39 -23.41 55.95
N ASN A 598 -54.33 -24.09 55.47
CA ASN A 598 -53.19 -24.47 56.30
C ASN A 598 -52.21 -23.28 56.50
N ALA A 599 -52.25 -22.65 57.67
CA ALA A 599 -51.43 -21.48 57.98
C ALA A 599 -49.91 -21.77 58.05
N GLU A 600 -49.48 -22.99 58.36
CA GLU A 600 -48.05 -23.35 58.36
C GLU A 600 -47.50 -23.44 56.93
N ALA A 601 -48.27 -24.02 56.01
CA ALA A 601 -47.91 -24.08 54.59
C ALA A 601 -47.73 -22.69 53.98
N CYS A 602 -48.56 -21.71 54.38
CA CYS A 602 -48.43 -20.32 53.92
C CYS A 602 -47.12 -19.64 54.32
N LYS A 603 -46.44 -20.09 55.39
CA LYS A 603 -45.15 -19.53 55.82
C LYS A 603 -44.00 -20.03 54.96
N LEU A 604 -44.06 -21.28 54.49
CA LEU A 604 -42.98 -21.89 53.70
C LEU A 604 -42.74 -21.16 52.37
N ILE A 605 -43.79 -20.62 51.74
CA ILE A 605 -43.73 -19.99 50.41
C ILE A 605 -42.86 -18.71 50.38
N ARG A 606 -42.64 -18.04 51.52
CA ARG A 606 -41.99 -16.72 51.54
C ARG A 606 -40.46 -16.72 51.65
N ASP A 607 -39.86 -17.83 52.08
CA ASP A 607 -38.43 -17.87 52.45
C ASP A 607 -37.60 -18.87 51.61
N THR A 608 -38.14 -19.42 50.52
CA THR A 608 -37.42 -20.42 49.72
C THR A 608 -36.31 -19.75 48.89
N ASP A 609 -35.07 -19.85 49.36
CA ASP A 609 -33.88 -19.51 48.59
C ASP A 609 -33.41 -20.72 47.78
N TYR A 610 -33.70 -20.70 46.48
CA TYR A 610 -33.37 -21.78 45.55
C TYR A 610 -31.86 -21.92 45.26
N THR A 611 -31.03 -20.96 45.69
CA THR A 611 -29.61 -20.87 45.25
C THR A 611 -28.64 -21.74 46.06
N MET A 612 -29.03 -22.26 47.24
CA MET A 612 -28.07 -22.81 48.21
C MET A 612 -27.60 -24.26 47.96
N HIS A 613 -28.15 -24.97 46.97
CA HIS A 613 -27.90 -26.41 46.77
C HIS A 613 -27.61 -26.87 45.32
N LEU A 614 -27.50 -25.94 44.37
CA LEU A 614 -27.20 -26.28 42.97
C LEU A 614 -25.69 -26.50 42.77
N SER A 615 -25.33 -27.39 41.84
CA SER A 615 -23.93 -27.69 41.50
C SER A 615 -23.17 -26.47 40.95
N GLY A 616 -23.90 -25.47 40.48
CA GLY A 616 -23.37 -24.28 39.79
C GLY A 616 -22.95 -24.55 38.34
N ALA A 617 -22.98 -25.81 37.88
CA ALA A 617 -22.53 -26.18 36.54
C ALA A 617 -23.36 -25.53 35.44
N THR A 618 -24.68 -25.40 35.65
CA THR A 618 -25.59 -24.76 34.68
C THR A 618 -25.35 -23.26 34.58
N THR A 619 -25.21 -22.57 35.71
CA THR A 619 -24.90 -21.13 35.74
C THR A 619 -23.56 -20.85 35.09
N PHE A 620 -22.54 -21.67 35.41
CA PHE A 620 -21.20 -21.47 34.89
C PHE A 620 -21.06 -21.71 33.39
N LEU A 621 -21.72 -22.74 32.84
CA LEU A 621 -21.78 -22.92 31.39
C LEU A 621 -22.55 -21.78 30.71
N THR A 622 -23.66 -21.34 31.31
CA THR A 622 -24.45 -20.22 30.76
C THR A 622 -23.65 -18.93 30.73
N ASP A 623 -22.88 -18.64 31.79
CA ASP A 623 -21.99 -17.48 31.84
C ASP A 623 -20.89 -17.58 30.77
N THR A 624 -20.26 -18.75 30.63
CA THR A 624 -19.25 -18.98 29.59
C THR A 624 -19.84 -18.85 28.18
N MET A 625 -21.06 -19.33 27.97
CA MET A 625 -21.74 -19.24 26.68
C MET A 625 -22.16 -17.81 26.36
N LYS A 626 -22.58 -17.04 27.37
CA LYS A 626 -22.88 -15.62 27.24
C LYS A 626 -21.64 -14.80 26.95
N ASP A 627 -20.54 -15.10 27.62
CA ASP A 627 -19.25 -14.46 27.36
C ASP A 627 -18.76 -14.79 25.94
N LEU A 628 -18.93 -16.04 25.48
CA LEU A 628 -18.63 -16.42 24.10
C LEU A 628 -19.58 -15.75 23.10
N GLN A 629 -20.90 -15.72 23.34
CA GLN A 629 -21.86 -15.05 22.45
C GLN A 629 -21.59 -13.56 22.29
N SER A 630 -21.17 -12.89 23.36
CA SER A 630 -20.85 -11.45 23.32
C SER A 630 -19.45 -11.15 22.78
N SER A 631 -18.48 -12.04 23.04
CA SER A 631 -17.08 -11.84 22.63
C SER A 631 -16.81 -12.32 21.20
N LEU A 632 -17.40 -13.45 20.77
CA LEU A 632 -17.12 -14.06 19.47
C LEU A 632 -17.45 -13.15 18.27
N PRO A 633 -18.58 -12.41 18.24
CA PRO A 633 -18.84 -11.45 17.16
C PRO A 633 -17.76 -10.37 17.08
N GLN A 634 -17.33 -9.83 18.23
CA GLN A 634 -16.24 -8.84 18.29
C GLN A 634 -14.91 -9.44 17.82
N VAL A 635 -14.64 -10.70 18.19
CA VAL A 635 -13.45 -11.46 17.77
C VAL A 635 -13.47 -11.72 16.26
N ILE A 636 -14.60 -12.14 15.70
CA ILE A 636 -14.80 -12.33 14.25
C ILE A 636 -14.60 -11.00 13.52
N LYS A 637 -15.20 -9.91 14.01
CA LYS A 637 -15.05 -8.56 13.45
C LYS A 637 -13.59 -8.11 13.47
N ALA A 638 -12.88 -8.32 14.58
CA ALA A 638 -11.46 -8.02 14.72
C ALA A 638 -10.61 -8.86 13.77
N LEU A 639 -10.91 -10.15 13.62
CA LEU A 639 -10.20 -11.08 12.73
C LEU A 639 -10.44 -10.74 11.25
N THR A 640 -11.67 -10.43 10.86
CA THR A 640 -12.01 -9.97 9.50
C THR A 640 -11.32 -8.64 9.20
N THR A 641 -11.26 -7.73 10.18
CA THR A 641 -10.49 -6.48 10.04
C THR A 641 -9.00 -6.76 9.90
N ALA A 642 -8.43 -7.66 10.71
CA ALA A 642 -7.02 -8.04 10.60
C ALA A 642 -6.71 -8.69 9.23
N LYS A 643 -7.59 -9.56 8.73
CA LYS A 643 -7.51 -10.15 7.40
C LYS A 643 -7.53 -9.09 6.28
N LYS A 644 -8.38 -8.08 6.39
CA LYS A 644 -8.39 -6.93 5.47
C LYS A 644 -7.03 -6.20 5.48
N GLU A 645 -6.48 -5.92 6.67
CA GLU A 645 -5.15 -5.29 6.82
C GLU A 645 -4.01 -6.17 6.28
N VAL A 646 -4.04 -7.48 6.49
CA VAL A 646 -3.08 -8.43 5.90
C VAL A 646 -3.14 -8.37 4.37
N SER A 647 -4.36 -8.35 3.82
CA SER A 647 -4.60 -8.31 2.37
C SER A 647 -4.17 -6.97 1.76
N LEU A 648 -4.35 -5.87 2.49
CA LEU A 648 -3.83 -4.54 2.18
C LEU A 648 -2.30 -4.54 2.11
N ILE A 649 -1.64 -5.02 3.17
CA ILE A 649 -0.18 -5.11 3.26
C ILE A 649 0.36 -5.98 2.13
N SER A 650 -0.26 -7.14 1.90
CA SER A 650 0.14 -8.05 0.83
C SER A 650 0.08 -7.37 -0.54
N GLY A 651 -0.99 -6.61 -0.83
CA GLY A 651 -1.12 -5.81 -2.05
C GLY A 651 -0.05 -4.73 -2.20
N VAL A 652 0.22 -3.97 -1.14
CA VAL A 652 1.25 -2.92 -1.12
C VAL A 652 2.65 -3.52 -1.31
N ILE A 653 3.00 -4.54 -0.54
CA ILE A 653 4.28 -5.24 -0.64
C ILE A 653 4.43 -5.86 -2.03
N ASN A 654 3.39 -6.45 -2.62
CA ASN A 654 3.44 -7.00 -3.98
C ASN A 654 3.75 -5.92 -5.02
N SER A 655 3.12 -4.74 -4.89
CA SER A 655 3.37 -3.61 -5.79
C SER A 655 4.83 -3.14 -5.71
N ILE A 656 5.34 -2.97 -4.48
CA ILE A 656 6.74 -2.63 -4.22
C ILE A 656 7.67 -3.73 -4.76
N SER A 657 7.31 -5.00 -4.57
CA SER A 657 8.06 -6.17 -5.03
C SER A 657 8.17 -6.21 -6.54
N GLN A 658 7.09 -5.90 -7.26
CA GLN A 658 7.12 -5.84 -8.72
C GLN A 658 8.00 -4.70 -9.22
N MET A 659 7.95 -3.54 -8.56
CA MET A 659 8.84 -2.43 -8.90
C MET A 659 10.31 -2.81 -8.66
N LEU A 660 10.65 -3.23 -7.44
CA LEU A 660 12.03 -3.57 -7.05
C LEU A 660 12.55 -4.83 -7.76
N GLY A 661 11.69 -5.82 -7.96
CA GLY A 661 12.01 -7.13 -8.51
C GLY A 661 12.14 -7.12 -10.03
N LEU A 662 11.24 -6.44 -10.73
CA LEU A 662 11.14 -6.52 -12.20
C LEU A 662 11.66 -5.26 -12.90
N LYS A 663 11.43 -4.06 -12.33
CA LYS A 663 11.75 -2.79 -13.01
C LYS A 663 13.08 -2.19 -12.58
N ALA A 664 13.42 -2.23 -11.30
CA ALA A 664 14.66 -1.64 -10.80
C ALA A 664 15.94 -2.27 -11.41
N PRO A 665 16.09 -3.62 -11.54
CA PRO A 665 17.30 -4.21 -12.09
C PRO A 665 17.61 -3.77 -13.53
N PRO A 666 16.69 -3.89 -14.52
CA PRO A 666 16.99 -3.48 -15.88
C PRO A 666 17.18 -1.96 -16.00
N LEU A 667 16.47 -1.17 -15.21
CA LEU A 667 16.65 0.28 -15.21
C LEU A 667 18.05 0.68 -14.72
N MET A 668 18.48 0.13 -13.57
CA MET A 668 19.80 0.41 -13.02
C MET A 668 20.92 -0.09 -13.93
N ASP A 669 20.72 -1.22 -14.63
CA ASP A 669 21.67 -1.73 -15.63
C ASP A 669 21.75 -0.80 -16.87
N GLN A 670 20.60 -0.36 -17.39
CA GLN A 670 20.56 0.62 -18.48
C GLN A 670 21.24 1.94 -18.10
N MET A 671 20.99 2.43 -16.89
CA MET A 671 21.61 3.65 -16.36
C MET A 671 23.12 3.47 -16.18
N GLY A 672 23.55 2.35 -15.61
CA GLY A 672 24.96 1.99 -15.52
C GLY A 672 25.62 1.96 -16.90
N MET A 673 24.93 1.42 -17.92
CA MET A 673 25.43 1.40 -19.30
C MET A 673 25.56 2.81 -19.90
N ILE A 674 24.52 3.64 -19.81
CA ILE A 674 24.54 5.02 -20.32
C ILE A 674 25.65 5.81 -19.63
N TYR A 675 25.74 5.71 -18.30
CA TYR A 675 26.76 6.38 -17.50
C TYR A 675 28.17 5.96 -17.93
N LYS A 676 28.39 4.65 -18.12
CA LYS A 676 29.65 4.11 -18.66
C LYS A 676 29.99 4.67 -20.04
N ILE A 677 29.03 4.74 -20.95
CA ILE A 677 29.23 5.27 -22.32
C ILE A 677 29.65 6.75 -22.27
N VAL A 678 28.96 7.57 -21.48
CA VAL A 678 29.26 9.01 -21.33
C VAL A 678 30.70 9.22 -20.85
N TRP A 679 31.14 8.45 -19.85
CA TRP A 679 32.49 8.60 -19.30
C TRP A 679 33.59 8.04 -20.18
N ILE A 680 33.32 6.98 -20.95
CA ILE A 680 34.23 6.51 -22.01
C ILE A 680 34.39 7.59 -23.08
N ALA A 681 33.29 8.21 -23.52
CA ALA A 681 33.33 9.30 -24.50
C ALA A 681 34.13 10.51 -23.96
N TYR A 682 33.92 10.88 -22.70
CA TYR A 682 34.73 11.89 -22.00
C TYR A 682 36.24 11.55 -22.06
N PHE A 683 36.62 10.32 -21.70
CA PHE A 683 38.02 9.92 -21.70
C PHE A 683 38.64 9.97 -23.10
N VAL A 684 37.93 9.45 -24.11
CA VAL A 684 38.38 9.47 -25.51
C VAL A 684 38.60 10.90 -25.99
N PHE A 685 37.67 11.81 -25.67
CA PHE A 685 37.80 13.23 -26.00
C PHE A 685 39.06 13.86 -25.38
N PHE A 686 39.28 13.68 -24.07
CA PHE A 686 40.44 14.26 -23.38
C PHE A 686 41.76 13.61 -23.76
N PHE A 687 41.75 12.32 -24.10
CA PHE A 687 42.91 11.64 -24.66
C PHE A 687 43.33 12.27 -25.99
N LEU A 688 42.39 12.43 -26.93
CA LEU A 688 42.65 13.04 -28.25
C LEU A 688 43.09 14.50 -28.12
N PHE A 689 42.46 15.26 -27.23
CA PHE A 689 42.84 16.63 -26.92
C PHE A 689 44.28 16.72 -26.41
N SER A 690 44.63 15.90 -25.41
CA SER A 690 45.98 15.89 -24.84
C SER A 690 47.03 15.39 -25.84
N ALA A 691 46.68 14.41 -26.67
CA ALA A 691 47.55 13.92 -27.73
C ALA A 691 47.83 14.99 -28.79
N THR A 692 46.83 15.81 -29.11
CA THR A 692 46.97 16.96 -30.03
C THR A 692 47.92 18.02 -29.46
N MET A 693 47.82 18.33 -28.16
CA MET A 693 48.74 19.24 -27.48
C MET A 693 50.17 18.68 -27.41
N LEU A 694 50.31 17.37 -27.16
CA LEU A 694 51.61 16.69 -27.19
C LEU A 694 52.24 16.77 -28.58
N PHE A 695 51.45 16.43 -29.62
CA PHE A 695 51.88 16.52 -31.02
C PHE A 695 52.35 17.94 -31.36
N TYR A 696 51.57 18.94 -30.96
CA TYR A 696 51.95 20.35 -31.11
C TYR A 696 53.25 20.67 -30.38
N GLY A 697 53.43 20.16 -29.16
CA GLY A 697 54.67 20.29 -28.39
C GLY A 697 55.89 19.71 -29.11
N PHE A 698 55.77 18.53 -29.74
CA PHE A 698 56.83 17.96 -30.57
C PHE A 698 57.11 18.79 -31.83
N TRP A 699 56.06 19.26 -32.49
CA TRP A 699 56.19 20.14 -33.65
C TRP A 699 56.90 21.44 -33.29
N ALA A 700 56.48 22.15 -32.23
CA ALA A 700 57.09 23.41 -31.80
C ALA A 700 58.56 23.28 -31.35
N ASN A 701 59.03 22.08 -30.97
CA ASN A 701 60.43 21.80 -30.65
C ASN A 701 61.27 21.37 -31.86
N GLY A 702 60.72 21.41 -33.08
CA GLY A 702 61.44 21.08 -34.31
C GLY A 702 61.52 19.59 -34.64
N TRP A 703 60.89 18.71 -33.84
CA TRP A 703 60.92 17.27 -34.07
C TRP A 703 60.17 16.86 -35.35
N PHE A 704 59.09 17.58 -35.68
CA PHE A 704 58.30 17.39 -36.91
C PHE A 704 58.56 18.50 -37.93
N GLY A 705 59.81 18.94 -38.06
CA GLY A 705 60.22 19.98 -39.00
C GLY A 705 60.09 21.41 -38.47
N GLY A 706 59.33 21.62 -37.38
CA GLY A 706 59.22 22.91 -36.71
C GLY A 706 58.48 23.97 -37.52
N PRO A 707 58.32 25.18 -36.95
CA PRO A 707 57.92 26.33 -37.73
C PRO A 707 59.10 26.76 -38.61
N GLN A 708 58.93 26.63 -39.92
CA GLN A 708 59.89 27.13 -40.90
C GLN A 708 59.64 28.63 -41.13
N ALA A 709 60.69 29.40 -41.40
CA ALA A 709 60.54 30.77 -41.89
C ALA A 709 59.77 30.74 -43.22
N ASP A 710 58.84 31.67 -43.41
CA ASP A 710 58.11 31.77 -44.67
C ASP A 710 59.13 32.01 -45.79
N LEU A 711 59.27 31.04 -46.70
CA LEU A 711 60.06 31.24 -47.90
C LEU A 711 59.40 32.41 -48.67
N PRO A 712 60.19 33.35 -49.23
CA PRO A 712 59.64 34.44 -50.03
C PRO A 712 58.73 33.84 -51.09
N GLU A 713 57.48 34.33 -51.17
CA GLU A 713 56.38 33.77 -51.98
C GLU A 713 56.90 33.22 -53.32
N SER A 714 57.11 31.91 -53.38
CA SER A 714 57.44 31.26 -54.63
C SER A 714 56.18 31.29 -55.49
N GLU A 715 56.31 31.82 -56.69
CA GLU A 715 55.26 31.96 -57.71
C GLU A 715 54.30 30.76 -57.72
N TYR A 716 53.01 31.02 -57.50
CA TYR A 716 51.98 29.98 -57.35
C TYR A 716 51.97 29.03 -58.57
N GLN A 717 52.26 27.74 -58.33
CA GLN A 717 52.12 26.72 -59.36
C GLN A 717 50.78 25.97 -59.22
N PRO A 718 49.93 25.94 -60.26
CA PRO A 718 48.64 25.26 -60.20
C PRO A 718 48.81 23.73 -60.06
N PRO A 719 47.97 23.06 -59.25
CA PRO A 719 48.09 21.62 -59.00
C PRO A 719 47.85 20.81 -60.28
N GLN A 720 48.82 19.98 -60.65
CA GLN A 720 48.80 19.20 -61.90
C GLN A 720 48.18 17.82 -61.70
N THR A 721 48.33 17.22 -60.52
CA THR A 721 47.81 15.88 -60.24
C THR A 721 46.51 15.90 -59.43
N PHE A 722 45.71 14.83 -59.52
CA PHE A 722 44.48 14.68 -58.72
C PHE A 722 44.78 14.69 -57.21
N VAL A 723 45.90 14.09 -56.78
CA VAL A 723 46.36 14.12 -55.39
C VAL A 723 46.71 15.54 -54.97
N GLU A 724 47.38 16.32 -55.83
CA GLU A 724 47.64 17.74 -55.57
C GLU A 724 46.36 18.56 -55.52
N ARG A 725 45.35 18.25 -56.34
CA ARG A 725 44.04 18.94 -56.29
C ARG A 725 43.29 18.64 -55.01
N ILE A 726 43.27 17.39 -54.53
CA ILE A 726 42.72 17.04 -53.21
C ILE A 726 43.53 17.69 -52.11
N ARG A 727 44.87 17.68 -52.18
CA ARG A 727 45.76 18.30 -51.20
C ARG A 727 45.60 19.82 -51.16
N THR A 728 45.34 20.44 -52.30
CA THR A 728 45.02 21.87 -52.41
C THR A 728 43.62 22.14 -51.90
N CYS A 729 42.62 21.31 -52.20
CA CYS A 729 41.26 21.44 -51.67
C CYS A 729 41.22 21.25 -50.14
N CYS A 730 41.76 20.16 -49.61
CA CYS A 730 41.94 19.95 -48.17
C CYS A 730 42.83 21.02 -47.55
N GLY A 731 43.87 21.48 -48.26
CA GLY A 731 44.73 22.57 -47.84
C GLY A 731 44.04 23.94 -47.82
N SER A 732 43.03 24.16 -48.67
CA SER A 732 42.18 25.35 -48.72
C SER A 732 41.08 25.29 -47.65
N CYS A 733 40.44 24.13 -47.45
CA CYS A 733 39.46 23.93 -46.38
C CYS A 733 40.11 23.98 -44.98
N LEU A 734 41.36 23.54 -44.88
CA LEU A 734 42.22 23.67 -43.70
C LEU A 734 43.17 24.86 -43.84
N ALA A 735 42.93 25.82 -44.74
CA ALA A 735 43.84 26.96 -44.94
C ALA A 735 44.00 27.77 -43.67
N CYS A 736 42.95 27.84 -42.86
CA CYS A 736 43.06 28.37 -41.50
C CYS A 736 44.09 27.53 -40.74
N CYS A 737 43.88 26.23 -40.48
CA CYS A 737 44.83 25.37 -39.76
C CYS A 737 46.27 25.30 -40.36
N ARG A 738 46.42 25.47 -41.68
CA ARG A 738 47.70 25.41 -42.40
C ARG A 738 48.45 26.74 -42.40
N SER A 739 47.76 27.87 -42.47
CA SER A 739 48.33 29.22 -42.32
C SER A 739 48.31 29.72 -40.86
N CYS A 740 47.68 28.99 -39.94
CA CYS A 740 47.73 29.24 -38.49
C CYS A 740 49.12 29.03 -37.89
N THR A 741 50.06 28.39 -38.60
CA THR A 741 51.46 28.27 -38.16
C THR A 741 52.16 29.63 -38.11
N SER A 742 51.74 30.60 -38.93
CA SER A 742 52.18 32.01 -38.90
C SER A 742 51.14 32.96 -38.30
N GLY A 743 49.85 32.62 -38.36
CA GLY A 743 48.76 33.39 -37.77
C GLY A 743 48.72 33.33 -36.25
N HIS A 744 49.45 34.24 -35.59
CA HIS A 744 49.40 34.52 -34.15
C HIS A 744 48.01 34.39 -33.53
N LEU A 745 47.00 34.99 -34.16
CA LEU A 745 45.63 35.01 -33.66
C LEU A 745 45.05 33.61 -33.52
N CYS A 746 45.32 32.70 -34.46
CA CYS A 746 44.71 31.38 -34.47
C CYS A 746 45.23 30.47 -33.35
N PHE A 747 46.55 30.45 -33.10
CA PHE A 747 47.09 29.68 -31.98
C PHE A 747 46.54 30.19 -30.65
N TRP A 748 46.55 31.51 -30.43
CA TRP A 748 46.02 32.09 -29.20
C TRP A 748 44.51 31.88 -29.07
N SER A 749 43.73 31.94 -30.15
CA SER A 749 42.30 31.59 -30.14
C SER A 749 42.07 30.12 -29.77
N MET A 750 42.84 29.19 -30.33
CA MET A 750 42.74 27.76 -29.98
C MET A 750 43.19 27.48 -28.56
N LEU A 751 44.23 28.19 -28.08
CA LEU A 751 44.70 28.09 -26.70
C LEU A 751 43.67 28.65 -25.71
N LEU A 752 43.04 29.78 -26.02
CA LEU A 752 41.95 30.34 -25.22
C LEU A 752 40.74 29.41 -25.19
N LEU A 753 40.36 28.83 -26.34
CA LEU A 753 39.30 27.82 -26.39
C LEU A 753 39.65 26.59 -25.53
N ALA A 754 40.89 26.10 -25.65
CA ALA A 754 41.41 25.00 -24.85
C ALA A 754 41.41 25.33 -23.35
N GLN A 755 41.75 26.56 -22.97
CA GLN A 755 41.65 27.06 -21.61
C GLN A 755 40.21 27.07 -21.10
N VAL A 756 39.24 27.51 -21.91
CA VAL A 756 37.81 27.45 -21.56
C VAL A 756 37.36 26.01 -21.35
N ILE A 757 37.80 25.06 -22.19
CA ILE A 757 37.49 23.63 -22.02
C ILE A 757 38.07 23.10 -20.70
N VAL A 758 39.33 23.41 -20.38
CA VAL A 758 39.95 22.98 -19.11
C VAL A 758 39.29 23.65 -17.90
N LEU A 759 38.87 24.91 -18.01
CA LEU A 759 38.13 25.61 -16.96
C LEU A 759 36.75 24.99 -16.74
N LEU A 760 36.00 24.69 -17.80
CA LEU A 760 34.73 23.99 -17.71
C LEU A 760 34.91 22.61 -17.06
N MET A 761 35.96 21.90 -17.42
CA MET A 761 36.30 20.62 -16.80
C MET A 761 36.60 20.77 -15.31
N PHE A 762 37.33 21.82 -14.91
CA PHE A 762 37.59 22.10 -13.51
C PHE A 762 36.29 22.39 -12.74
N ILE A 763 35.38 23.17 -13.32
CA ILE A 763 34.04 23.43 -12.75
C ILE A 763 33.25 22.13 -12.61
N ILE A 764 33.20 21.30 -13.66
CA ILE A 764 32.55 19.98 -13.62
C ILE A 764 33.18 19.10 -12.53
N SER A 765 34.50 19.14 -12.38
CA SER A 765 35.22 18.39 -11.33
C SER A 765 34.84 18.84 -9.94
N LEU A 766 34.64 20.15 -9.71
CA LEU A 766 34.13 20.68 -8.45
C LEU A 766 32.69 20.23 -8.19
N VAL A 767 31.82 20.26 -9.21
CA VAL A 767 30.43 19.78 -9.09
C VAL A 767 30.41 18.29 -8.75
N ILE A 768 31.22 17.48 -9.43
CA ILE A 768 31.35 16.05 -9.14
C ILE A 768 31.90 15.81 -7.74
N CYS A 769 32.88 16.60 -7.29
CA CYS A 769 33.41 16.53 -5.94
C CYS A 769 32.31 16.81 -4.90
N LEU A 770 31.47 17.83 -5.13
CA LEU A 770 30.32 18.13 -4.27
C LEU A 770 29.30 16.98 -4.25
N ILE A 771 28.91 16.46 -5.41
CA ILE A 771 27.99 15.31 -5.53
C ILE A 771 28.56 14.08 -4.82
N THR A 772 29.84 13.79 -5.03
CA THR A 772 30.54 12.66 -4.41
C THR A 772 30.63 12.84 -2.89
N GLY A 773 30.86 14.07 -2.40
CA GLY A 773 30.82 14.39 -0.98
C GLY A 773 29.45 14.14 -0.37
N ILE A 774 28.36 14.49 -1.08
CA ILE A 774 26.99 14.18 -0.69
C ILE A 774 26.76 12.65 -0.67
N GLN A 775 27.26 11.91 -1.66
CA GLN A 775 27.17 10.45 -1.69
C GLN A 775 27.94 9.79 -0.54
N ALA A 776 29.13 10.29 -0.20
CA ALA A 776 29.88 9.83 0.97
C ALA A 776 29.11 10.08 2.27
N PHE A 777 28.38 11.20 2.36
CA PHE A 777 27.48 11.47 3.48
C PHE A 777 26.32 10.48 3.55
N PHE A 778 25.71 10.09 2.43
CA PHE A 778 24.73 9.00 2.39
C PHE A 778 25.33 7.66 2.83
N GLY A 779 26.56 7.36 2.41
CA GLY A 779 27.31 6.18 2.86
C GLY A 779 27.54 6.17 4.37
N ALA A 780 27.80 7.33 4.99
CA ALA A 780 27.87 7.46 6.44
C ALA A 780 26.48 7.29 7.10
N GLY A 781 25.41 7.73 6.44
CA GLY A 781 24.03 7.49 6.89
C GLY A 781 23.66 6.00 6.94
N CYS A 782 24.22 5.20 6.01
CA CYS A 782 24.03 3.75 5.95
C CYS A 782 24.53 3.00 7.20
N SER A 783 25.47 3.56 7.97
CA SER A 783 25.94 2.91 9.20
C SER A 783 24.88 2.87 10.31
N LYS A 784 23.80 3.65 10.19
CA LYS A 784 22.68 3.66 11.15
C LYS A 784 21.57 2.66 10.79
N ILE A 785 21.65 2.02 9.62
CA ILE A 785 20.67 1.04 9.14
C ILE A 785 21.33 -0.35 9.16
N TYR A 786 21.43 -0.93 10.35
CA TYR A 786 22.17 -2.17 10.57
C TYR A 786 21.64 -3.36 9.74
N LEU A 787 20.32 -3.43 9.49
CA LEU A 787 19.73 -4.52 8.70
C LEU A 787 20.29 -4.63 7.28
N ILE A 788 20.59 -3.50 6.62
CA ILE A 788 21.05 -3.47 5.22
C ILE A 788 22.60 -3.37 5.15
N GLY A 789 23.25 -3.13 6.29
CA GLY A 789 24.70 -3.01 6.41
C GLY A 789 25.40 -4.27 6.91
N ASP A 790 24.69 -5.11 7.66
CA ASP A 790 25.24 -6.28 8.34
C ASP A 790 24.48 -7.56 7.94
N ALA A 791 25.25 -8.55 7.46
CA ALA A 791 24.71 -9.81 6.97
C ALA A 791 24.16 -10.69 8.10
N GLU A 792 24.76 -10.62 9.30
CA GLU A 792 24.30 -11.39 10.46
C GLU A 792 22.97 -10.84 10.96
N VAL A 793 22.85 -9.50 11.04
CA VAL A 793 21.59 -8.83 11.43
C VAL A 793 20.49 -9.10 10.41
N CYS A 794 20.79 -8.95 9.12
CA CYS A 794 19.90 -9.29 8.02
C CYS A 794 19.39 -10.73 8.11
N SER A 795 20.30 -11.70 8.28
CA SER A 795 19.95 -13.12 8.38
C SER A 795 19.18 -13.43 9.66
N ALA A 796 19.48 -12.76 10.78
CA ALA A 796 18.77 -12.92 12.04
C ALA A 796 17.31 -12.44 11.93
N VAL A 797 17.08 -11.26 11.34
CA VAL A 797 15.73 -10.73 11.13
C VAL A 797 14.96 -11.59 10.15
N LEU A 798 15.57 -11.97 9.02
CA LEU A 798 14.94 -12.91 8.07
C LEU A 798 14.67 -14.29 8.69
N GLY A 799 15.50 -14.74 9.62
CA GLY A 799 15.28 -15.95 10.41
C GLY A 799 14.06 -15.84 11.33
N ILE A 800 13.84 -14.68 11.95
CA ILE A 800 12.63 -14.42 12.75
C ILE A 800 11.38 -14.42 11.84
N PHE A 801 11.46 -13.78 10.67
CA PHE A 801 10.39 -13.86 9.66
C PHE A 801 10.12 -15.30 9.24
N LYS A 802 11.16 -16.11 9.00
CA LYS A 802 10.99 -17.52 8.67
C LYS A 802 10.28 -18.27 9.79
N VAL A 803 10.63 -18.05 11.06
CA VAL A 803 9.93 -18.67 12.20
C VAL A 803 8.46 -18.23 12.25
N PHE A 804 8.20 -16.94 12.03
CA PHE A 804 6.85 -16.40 11.96
C PHE A 804 6.04 -17.03 10.82
N LEU A 805 6.54 -16.97 9.59
CA LEU A 805 5.90 -17.51 8.40
C LEU A 805 5.73 -19.03 8.47
N LYS A 806 6.68 -19.75 9.06
CA LYS A 806 6.59 -21.20 9.27
C LYS A 806 5.37 -21.59 10.11
N THR A 807 4.88 -20.71 11.00
CA THR A 807 3.63 -20.94 11.74
C THR A 807 2.42 -21.10 10.81
N PHE A 808 2.49 -20.56 9.59
CA PHE A 808 1.41 -20.64 8.61
C PHE A 808 1.65 -21.70 7.53
N GLY A 809 2.77 -22.42 7.57
CA GLY A 809 3.09 -23.49 6.61
C GLY A 809 4.22 -23.15 5.63
N PHE A 810 4.83 -21.97 5.76
CA PHE A 810 5.90 -21.54 4.87
C PHE A 810 7.22 -22.29 5.14
N GLU A 811 7.73 -23.01 4.14
CA GLU A 811 8.96 -23.81 4.28
C GLU A 811 10.18 -23.28 3.48
N GLU A 812 10.09 -22.16 2.74
CA GLU A 812 11.23 -21.73 1.92
C GLU A 812 12.43 -21.26 2.77
N PRO A 813 13.67 -21.55 2.33
CA PRO A 813 14.88 -21.11 3.02
C PRO A 813 15.15 -19.62 2.80
N ILE A 814 14.60 -18.76 3.66
CA ILE A 814 14.84 -17.29 3.60
C ILE A 814 16.22 -16.92 4.16
N GLU A 815 16.78 -17.70 5.10
CA GLU A 815 18.01 -17.34 5.85
C GLU A 815 19.22 -17.05 4.95
N ASP A 816 19.44 -17.85 3.90
CA ASP A 816 20.56 -17.68 2.98
C ASP A 816 20.33 -16.58 1.93
N THR A 817 19.11 -16.04 1.86
CA THR A 817 18.71 -15.06 0.84
C THR A 817 19.52 -13.77 0.97
N CYS A 818 19.93 -13.41 2.19
CA CYS A 818 20.72 -12.19 2.39
C CYS A 818 22.05 -12.21 1.62
N PHE A 819 22.73 -13.36 1.62
CA PHE A 819 23.97 -13.55 0.88
C PHE A 819 23.73 -13.84 -0.59
N GLN A 820 22.80 -14.74 -0.91
CA GLN A 820 22.56 -15.18 -2.29
C GLN A 820 22.01 -14.08 -3.19
N LYS A 821 21.26 -13.13 -2.62
CA LYS A 821 20.57 -12.06 -3.37
C LYS A 821 21.18 -10.67 -3.16
N ASN A 822 22.37 -10.58 -2.55
CA ASN A 822 23.07 -9.32 -2.32
C ASN A 822 22.22 -8.24 -1.62
N LEU A 823 21.42 -8.60 -0.61
CA LEU A 823 20.49 -7.67 0.05
C LEU A 823 21.20 -6.52 0.80
N LEU A 824 22.52 -6.59 0.93
CA LEU A 824 23.38 -5.66 1.65
C LEU A 824 23.66 -4.38 0.84
N THR A 825 22.62 -3.66 0.45
CA THR A 825 22.70 -2.42 -0.34
C THR A 825 23.67 -1.41 0.29
N CYS A 826 23.65 -1.24 1.61
CA CYS A 826 24.55 -0.31 2.29
C CYS A 826 26.01 -0.75 2.25
N LYS A 827 26.28 -2.06 2.25
CA LYS A 827 27.64 -2.58 2.04
C LYS A 827 28.14 -2.31 0.62
N ILE A 828 27.29 -2.55 -0.39
CA ILE A 828 27.60 -2.25 -1.80
C ILE A 828 27.92 -0.77 -1.98
N ILE A 829 27.07 0.11 -1.43
CA ILE A 829 27.27 1.57 -1.48
C ILE A 829 28.56 1.96 -0.76
N ARG A 830 28.75 1.54 0.49
CA ARG A 830 29.92 1.94 1.29
C ARG A 830 31.22 1.51 0.63
N ASP A 831 31.32 0.26 0.22
CA ASP A 831 32.57 -0.32 -0.29
C ASP A 831 32.88 0.25 -1.70
N SER A 832 31.86 0.49 -2.52
CA SER A 832 32.04 1.03 -3.88
C SER A 832 32.21 2.55 -3.92
N VAL A 833 31.39 3.32 -3.19
CA VAL A 833 31.41 4.79 -3.22
C VAL A 833 32.73 5.33 -2.70
N PHE A 834 33.29 4.77 -1.62
CA PHE A 834 34.51 5.31 -1.03
C PHE A 834 35.72 5.21 -1.97
N HIS A 835 35.94 4.03 -2.57
CA HIS A 835 37.03 3.84 -3.53
C HIS A 835 36.83 4.69 -4.78
N THR A 836 35.61 4.72 -5.30
CA THR A 836 35.26 5.51 -6.48
C THR A 836 35.46 7.01 -6.24
N ALA A 837 35.02 7.51 -5.08
CA ALA A 837 35.15 8.89 -4.69
C ALA A 837 36.59 9.37 -4.70
N ILE A 838 37.51 8.57 -4.13
CA ILE A 838 38.93 8.89 -4.09
C ILE A 838 39.50 9.01 -5.50
N PHE A 839 39.21 8.05 -6.38
CA PHE A 839 39.73 8.07 -7.75
C PHE A 839 39.17 9.23 -8.59
N VAL A 840 37.88 9.52 -8.45
CA VAL A 840 37.22 10.60 -9.19
C VAL A 840 37.68 11.97 -8.69
N ILE A 841 37.70 12.21 -7.38
CA ILE A 841 38.06 13.53 -6.81
C ILE A 841 39.54 13.84 -7.08
N ILE A 842 40.45 12.94 -6.69
CA ILE A 842 41.89 13.16 -6.84
C ILE A 842 42.25 13.17 -8.33
N GLY A 843 41.69 12.23 -9.10
CA GLY A 843 41.91 12.14 -10.54
C GLY A 843 41.46 13.40 -11.27
N ALA A 844 40.27 13.93 -10.99
CA ALA A 844 39.71 15.07 -11.71
C ALA A 844 40.42 16.39 -11.37
N LEU A 845 40.77 16.60 -10.10
CA LEU A 845 41.55 17.77 -9.68
C LEU A 845 42.95 17.76 -10.31
N LEU A 846 43.68 16.65 -10.22
CA LEU A 846 45.02 16.54 -10.80
C LEU A 846 44.99 16.59 -12.32
N ALA A 847 43.99 15.98 -12.98
CA ALA A 847 43.81 16.07 -14.43
C ALA A 847 43.61 17.52 -14.88
N SER A 848 42.82 18.31 -14.13
CA SER A 848 42.63 19.74 -14.40
C SER A 848 43.92 20.53 -14.27
N VAL A 849 44.69 20.29 -13.21
CA VAL A 849 45.98 20.97 -12.98
C VAL A 849 47.00 20.62 -14.07
N PHE A 850 47.18 19.34 -14.39
CA PHE A 850 48.14 18.93 -15.41
C PHE A 850 47.72 19.36 -16.82
N SER A 851 46.43 19.34 -17.14
CA SER A 851 45.90 19.85 -18.41
C SER A 851 46.17 21.35 -18.55
N PHE A 852 45.93 22.13 -17.49
CA PHE A 852 46.25 23.56 -17.49
C PHE A 852 47.75 23.82 -17.64
N GLN A 853 48.60 23.08 -16.91
CA GLN A 853 50.05 23.20 -17.02
C GLN A 853 50.55 22.84 -18.43
N MET A 854 49.93 21.87 -19.09
CA MET A 854 50.23 21.51 -20.48
C MET A 854 49.87 22.64 -21.47
N LEU A 855 48.78 23.38 -21.22
CA LEU A 855 48.46 24.58 -22.00
C LEU A 855 49.52 25.67 -21.82
N LEU A 856 49.96 25.93 -20.58
CA LEU A 856 51.02 26.89 -20.29
C LEU A 856 52.35 26.51 -20.96
N ASP A 857 52.75 25.24 -20.87
CA ASP A 857 53.97 24.74 -21.53
C ASP A 857 53.88 24.88 -23.05
N SER A 858 52.70 24.63 -23.63
CA SER A 858 52.46 24.80 -25.07
C SER A 858 52.53 26.27 -25.50
N ALA A 859 52.03 27.20 -24.68
CA ALA A 859 52.13 28.64 -24.92
C ALA A 859 53.59 29.12 -24.87
N ILE A 860 54.34 28.71 -23.85
CA ILE A 860 55.78 29.02 -23.71
C ILE A 860 56.55 28.49 -24.93
N LYS A 861 56.23 27.29 -25.38
CA LYS A 861 56.87 26.68 -26.55
C LYS A 861 56.54 27.38 -27.85
N HIS A 862 55.28 27.77 -28.04
CA HIS A 862 54.89 28.59 -29.18
C HIS A 862 55.68 29.89 -29.22
N GLU A 863 55.78 30.60 -28.09
CA GLU A 863 56.48 31.87 -27.99
C GLU A 863 57.98 31.71 -28.23
N ARG A 864 58.60 30.64 -27.70
CA ARG A 864 60.00 30.32 -27.99
C ARG A 864 60.24 30.03 -29.47
N ALA A 865 59.36 29.23 -30.08
CA ALA A 865 59.46 28.89 -31.50
C ALA A 865 59.24 30.13 -32.39
N ARG A 866 58.41 31.07 -31.94
CA ARG A 866 58.27 32.39 -32.56
C ARG A 866 59.54 33.23 -32.46
N CYS A 867 60.07 33.41 -31.26
CA CYS A 867 61.31 34.20 -31.07
C CYS A 867 62.46 33.64 -31.90
N ALA A 868 62.56 32.31 -32.01
CA ALA A 868 63.52 31.65 -32.89
C ALA A 868 63.34 32.06 -34.36
N ARG A 869 62.11 32.06 -34.89
CA ARG A 869 61.81 32.54 -36.25
C ARG A 869 62.18 33.99 -36.46
N VAL A 870 61.77 34.89 -35.55
CA VAL A 870 62.06 36.33 -35.67
C VAL A 870 63.57 36.58 -35.69
N TRP A 871 64.33 35.85 -34.88
CA TRP A 871 65.80 35.93 -34.93
C TRP A 871 66.42 35.36 -36.22
N GLU A 872 65.83 34.31 -36.80
CA GLU A 872 66.26 33.79 -38.11
C GLU A 872 65.97 34.80 -39.23
N GLU A 873 64.78 35.42 -39.24
CA GLU A 873 64.39 36.47 -40.19
C GLU A 873 65.31 37.69 -40.09
N GLU A 874 65.55 38.22 -38.89
CA GLU A 874 66.48 39.33 -38.66
C GLU A 874 67.93 38.95 -39.00
N GLY A 875 68.33 37.70 -38.76
CA GLY A 875 69.65 37.18 -39.10
C GLY A 875 69.86 37.05 -40.61
N LEU A 876 68.82 36.65 -41.34
CA LEU A 876 68.80 36.59 -42.81
C LEU A 876 68.80 37.99 -43.41
N ASP A 877 68.06 38.94 -42.84
CA ASP A 877 68.04 40.35 -43.27
C ASP A 877 69.40 41.04 -43.01
N LYS A 878 70.07 40.75 -41.90
CA LYS A 878 71.46 41.22 -41.68
C LYS A 878 72.43 40.64 -42.70
N LYS A 879 72.29 39.37 -43.08
CA LYS A 879 73.11 38.75 -44.13
C LYS A 879 72.82 39.32 -45.52
N SER A 880 71.56 39.58 -45.86
CA SER A 880 71.20 40.17 -47.16
C SER A 880 71.67 41.63 -47.27
N ARG A 881 71.60 42.43 -46.19
CA ARG A 881 72.15 43.80 -46.14
C ARG A 881 73.68 43.84 -46.21
N LEU A 882 74.38 42.84 -45.69
CA LEU A 882 75.85 42.73 -45.80
C LEU A 882 76.33 42.29 -47.20
N VAL A 883 75.42 41.85 -48.07
CA VAL A 883 75.74 41.36 -49.43
C VAL A 883 75.34 42.38 -50.51
N GLN A 884 74.79 43.56 -50.16
CA GLN A 884 74.66 44.66 -51.12
C GLN A 884 75.94 45.52 -51.16
N PRO A 885 76.76 45.47 -52.23
CA PRO A 885 77.84 46.43 -52.40
C PRO A 885 77.23 47.81 -52.64
N ARG A 886 77.60 48.77 -51.78
CA ARG A 886 77.24 50.18 -51.89
C ARG A 886 78.02 50.80 -53.06
N ALA A 887 77.52 50.65 -54.28
CA ALA A 887 77.96 51.42 -55.44
C ALA A 887 77.12 52.70 -55.51
N ASP A 888 77.66 53.80 -54.98
CA ASP A 888 77.61 55.15 -55.59
C ASP A 888 78.05 56.20 -54.57
N PHE A 889 79.32 56.60 -54.69
CA PHE A 889 79.85 57.85 -54.18
C PHE A 889 80.94 58.33 -55.17
N THR A 890 80.59 59.27 -56.04
CA THR A 890 81.55 60.21 -56.63
C THR A 890 80.98 61.63 -56.62
N ASN A 891 81.67 62.47 -55.84
CA ASN A 891 81.96 63.90 -56.04
C ASN A 891 80.81 64.91 -56.13
N HIS A 892 80.69 65.74 -55.09
CA HIS A 892 80.83 67.20 -55.28
C HIS A 892 81.30 67.91 -53.99
N GLU A 893 82.36 68.70 -54.14
CA GLU A 893 82.91 69.69 -53.22
C GLU A 893 81.92 70.86 -52.98
N ALA A 894 81.88 71.40 -51.74
CA ALA A 894 82.28 72.78 -51.40
C ALA A 894 81.68 73.28 -50.06
N ASP A 895 82.57 73.76 -49.20
CA ASP A 895 82.52 74.96 -48.33
C ASP A 895 81.70 75.10 -47.01
N PHE A 896 82.51 75.15 -45.91
CA PHE A 896 82.52 76.05 -44.72
C PHE A 896 81.36 76.06 -43.66
N PRO A 897 81.59 76.54 -42.40
CA PRO A 897 82.56 76.07 -41.41
C PRO A 897 81.98 75.85 -39.98
N ARG A 898 82.76 75.12 -39.17
CA ARG A 898 82.90 75.12 -37.69
C ARG A 898 81.87 75.90 -36.83
N SER A 899 81.27 75.20 -35.87
CA SER A 899 81.42 75.57 -34.44
C SER A 899 81.10 74.40 -33.48
N ASN A 900 82.02 74.29 -32.51
CA ASN A 900 82.07 73.52 -31.27
C ASN A 900 80.77 73.25 -30.50
N GLY A 901 80.73 72.09 -29.83
CA GLY A 901 79.90 71.89 -28.63
C GLY A 901 79.81 70.42 -28.16
N SER A 902 80.72 70.03 -27.27
CA SER A 902 80.73 68.76 -26.49
C SER A 902 79.54 68.65 -25.49
N PRO A 903 79.50 67.67 -24.58
CA PRO A 903 79.09 66.27 -24.77
C PRO A 903 77.97 65.85 -23.78
N VAL A 904 77.26 64.75 -24.04
CA VAL A 904 77.08 63.57 -23.13
C VAL A 904 76.68 62.39 -24.02
#